data_AF-A0A3A9B0C2-F1
#
_entry.id   AF-A0A3A9B0C2-F1
#
_cell.length_a   1.000
_cell.length_b   1.000
_cell.length_c   1.000
_cell.angle_alpha   90.00
_cell.angle_beta   90.00
_cell.angle_gamma   90.00
#
_symmetry.space_group_name_H-M   'P 1'
#
loop_
_entity.id
_entity.type
_entity.pdbx_description
1 polymer ?
#
loop_
_entity_poly.entity_id
_entity_poly.type
_entity_poly.pdbx_seq_one_letter_code
_entity_poly.pdbx_strand_id
1 'polypeptide(L)'
;MTYVNTEAADPVVLAFDTANEVIALGVGRLHRATREVCVVASVEVAAHRASNTKLLPVIDETLADLGITRDEIACVCVGRGPGSFTGVRIAMATAKGIASALGVALIGVSTLDAVAWQGWACGLRGPVAVIADAMRKEVYPVRYMLQDDVADESAAHNSDADERAGAPAPHVVERLEADRVVKADQAALELMGDEGADMLGAPALQEPAGSALVLMGDGLKKYADLFSPCGQFADEALWTPTGRGLLLALQSAWRANQADPFDVARNNPAFALPVYTRLSDAEENERIRLAKNDPRNLTTGVNDVAEASLRRDQRATLHDSAILNAQADVRGVTYKPLDAAHAKEVAELEREIMGSDAWSEALVVDELPRTDRVWWAAYGGDDKLLGYAGGWVVDGQVQILKVGVDTNARRRGIARELLARVAADARDLGAQECSLEVRAANTGAQALYEALGFRALGTRPHYYSDGEDALIMQGPLPIATHDVAGMELQIDAARTTQVTDEVANKLPSPRILAIESSCDETAAALVDGSGELLSDVVASQIDFHARFGGVVPEIASRKHIEAICGVCDECLDRAQLTWKNLDAIAVTYAPGLVGALVVGVAFAKGAAWALEVPFIGVHHLEGHLYANKIGAPDFEPPAVVSLVSGGNTLLVYMKDWGNYETLGSTIDDAVGEAFDKVAKALGLGYPGGPVISREAAQGNPDAIAFPRAMMHSGDLRFSLSGLKTAVVTYINNERAAGRELNIPDICASFQQAVVDVQIKKATDALKQTGAKTFCLGGGVAANPRLRQAYEQMCERLGVRLIMPPLSACGDNAGMIALVALDRYAQERFFGLDADAYAHANLDEPY
;
A
#
# COMPACT_ATOMS: atom_id res chain seq x y z
N MET A 1 11.03 -37.84 -43.39
CA MET A 1 10.12 -37.51 -42.27
C MET A 1 10.24 -36.02 -42.05
N THR A 2 9.22 -35.30 -42.49
CA THR A 2 9.08 -33.85 -42.41
C THR A 2 8.85 -33.50 -40.95
N TYR A 3 9.65 -32.59 -40.40
CA TYR A 3 9.35 -31.94 -39.14
C TYR A 3 8.03 -31.18 -39.33
N VAL A 4 6.99 -31.62 -38.66
CA VAL A 4 5.76 -30.84 -38.52
C VAL A 4 6.14 -29.68 -37.60
N ASN A 5 6.28 -28.50 -38.20
CA ASN A 5 6.31 -27.23 -37.50
C ASN A 5 4.92 -27.08 -36.87
N THR A 6 4.76 -27.47 -35.61
CA THR A 6 3.60 -27.08 -34.82
C THR A 6 3.69 -25.57 -34.68
N GLU A 7 2.85 -24.82 -35.42
CA GLU A 7 2.60 -23.42 -35.13
C GLU A 7 2.36 -23.31 -33.62
N ALA A 8 3.22 -22.55 -32.92
CA ALA A 8 2.98 -22.26 -31.51
C ALA A 8 1.60 -21.60 -31.42
N ALA A 9 0.72 -22.13 -30.56
CA ALA A 9 -0.60 -21.58 -30.36
C ALA A 9 -0.48 -20.08 -30.00
N ASP A 10 -1.39 -19.25 -30.53
CA ASP A 10 -1.34 -17.81 -30.28
C ASP A 10 -1.41 -17.53 -28.77
N PRO A 11 -0.52 -16.66 -28.24
CA PRO A 11 -0.44 -16.37 -26.81
C PRO A 11 -1.76 -15.81 -26.26
N VAL A 12 -2.06 -16.12 -25.01
CA VAL A 12 -3.33 -15.81 -24.36
C VAL A 12 -3.19 -14.62 -23.41
N VAL A 13 -4.22 -13.79 -23.33
CA VAL A 13 -4.42 -12.84 -22.24
C VAL A 13 -5.53 -13.33 -21.31
N LEU A 14 -5.26 -13.29 -20.01
CA LEU A 14 -6.24 -13.48 -18.96
C LEU A 14 -6.68 -12.11 -18.44
N ALA A 15 -7.96 -11.75 -18.60
CA ALA A 15 -8.50 -10.47 -18.20
C ALA A 15 -9.55 -10.63 -17.09
N PHE A 16 -9.50 -9.86 -16.01
CA PHE A 16 -10.58 -9.91 -15.01
C PHE A 16 -10.78 -8.62 -14.20
N ASP A 17 -11.98 -8.45 -13.66
CA ASP A 17 -12.39 -7.32 -12.84
C ASP A 17 -13.35 -7.79 -11.74
N THR A 18 -13.17 -7.26 -10.53
CA THR A 18 -14.05 -7.51 -9.37
C THR A 18 -14.44 -6.23 -8.64
N ALA A 19 -14.38 -5.09 -9.32
CA ALA A 19 -14.65 -3.76 -8.78
C ALA A 19 -16.11 -3.56 -8.35
N ASN A 20 -17.04 -4.40 -8.81
CA ASN A 20 -18.43 -4.36 -8.38
C ASN A 20 -18.93 -5.73 -7.88
N GLU A 21 -20.24 -5.95 -7.84
CA GLU A 21 -20.82 -7.20 -7.33
C GLU A 21 -20.69 -8.39 -8.30
N VAL A 22 -20.04 -8.20 -9.44
CA VAL A 22 -19.81 -9.21 -10.49
C VAL A 22 -18.30 -9.44 -10.63
N ILE A 23 -17.92 -10.71 -10.79
CA ILE A 23 -16.63 -11.10 -11.36
C ILE A 23 -16.80 -11.10 -12.88
N ALA A 24 -16.07 -10.24 -13.57
CA ALA A 24 -15.95 -10.28 -15.02
C ALA A 24 -14.64 -10.97 -15.37
N LEU A 25 -14.68 -11.99 -16.23
CA LEU A 25 -13.54 -12.76 -16.68
C LEU A 25 -13.54 -12.85 -18.21
N GLY A 26 -12.44 -12.47 -18.84
CA GLY A 26 -12.20 -12.58 -20.27
C GLY A 26 -10.95 -13.42 -20.56
N VAL A 27 -11.03 -14.25 -21.59
CA VAL A 27 -9.87 -14.95 -22.16
C VAL A 27 -9.78 -14.57 -23.62
N GLY A 28 -8.61 -14.11 -24.08
CA GLY A 28 -8.41 -13.68 -25.47
C GLY A 28 -7.08 -14.16 -26.06
N ARG A 29 -7.02 -14.33 -27.38
CA ARG A 29 -5.78 -14.61 -28.12
C ARG A 29 -5.18 -13.33 -28.67
N LEU A 30 -3.89 -13.13 -28.47
CA LEU A 30 -3.15 -11.94 -28.84
C LEU A 30 -2.49 -12.09 -30.21
N HIS A 31 -2.89 -11.25 -31.17
CA HIS A 31 -2.26 -11.21 -32.49
C HIS A 31 -1.26 -10.07 -32.58
N ARG A 32 0.03 -10.39 -32.40
CA ARG A 32 1.11 -9.38 -32.31
C ARG A 32 1.20 -8.47 -33.55
N ALA A 33 0.98 -9.00 -34.75
CA ALA A 33 1.14 -8.25 -35.99
C ALA A 33 0.04 -7.18 -36.18
N THR A 34 -1.20 -7.49 -35.81
CA THR A 34 -2.35 -6.59 -35.97
C THR A 34 -2.69 -5.82 -34.68
N ARG A 35 -2.04 -6.16 -33.57
CA ARG A 35 -2.37 -5.65 -32.22
C ARG A 35 -3.85 -5.87 -31.89
N GLU A 36 -4.33 -7.07 -32.19
CA GLU A 36 -5.72 -7.49 -31.97
C GLU A 36 -5.81 -8.52 -30.86
N VAL A 37 -6.96 -8.50 -30.18
CA VAL A 37 -7.34 -9.45 -29.14
C VAL A 37 -8.58 -10.18 -29.62
N CYS A 38 -8.41 -11.43 -30.06
CA CYS A 38 -9.54 -12.29 -30.42
C CYS A 38 -10.17 -12.85 -29.14
N VAL A 39 -11.40 -12.46 -28.83
CA VAL A 39 -12.10 -12.94 -27.63
C VAL A 39 -12.41 -14.43 -27.76
N VAL A 40 -11.90 -15.23 -26.82
CA VAL A 40 -12.15 -16.67 -26.72
C VAL A 40 -13.33 -16.94 -25.78
N ALA A 41 -13.35 -16.27 -24.62
CA ALA A 41 -14.42 -16.39 -23.64
C ALA A 41 -14.68 -15.06 -22.92
N SER A 42 -15.93 -14.88 -22.50
CA SER A 42 -16.38 -13.84 -21.56
C SER A 42 -17.31 -14.52 -20.58
N VAL A 43 -17.01 -14.44 -19.29
CA VAL A 43 -17.74 -15.09 -18.20
C VAL A 43 -18.01 -14.05 -17.12
N GLU A 44 -19.29 -13.90 -16.74
CA GLU A 44 -19.73 -12.98 -15.71
C GLU A 44 -20.44 -13.73 -14.59
N VAL A 45 -19.91 -13.64 -13.36
CA VAL A 45 -20.42 -14.36 -12.19
C VAL A 45 -20.80 -13.39 -11.08
N ALA A 46 -22.04 -13.49 -10.59
CA ALA A 46 -22.44 -12.76 -9.40
C ALA A 46 -21.66 -13.21 -8.16
N ALA A 47 -20.96 -12.28 -7.53
CA ALA A 47 -20.08 -12.54 -6.40
C ALA A 47 -20.63 -11.99 -5.08
N HIS A 48 -21.34 -10.85 -5.08
CA HIS A 48 -21.92 -10.23 -3.86
C HIS A 48 -20.97 -10.24 -2.64
N ARG A 49 -19.74 -9.72 -2.79
CA ARG A 49 -18.65 -9.72 -1.79
C ARG A 49 -17.93 -11.06 -1.57
N ALA A 50 -18.23 -12.11 -2.34
CA ALA A 50 -17.49 -13.36 -2.34
C ALA A 50 -16.40 -13.42 -3.43
N SER A 51 -15.93 -12.28 -3.95
CA SER A 51 -14.96 -12.26 -5.04
C SER A 51 -13.64 -12.94 -4.66
N ASN A 52 -13.20 -12.80 -3.40
CA ASN A 52 -11.96 -13.43 -2.93
C ASN A 52 -12.02 -14.96 -3.00
N THR A 53 -13.16 -15.57 -2.71
CA THR A 53 -13.32 -17.03 -2.69
C THR A 53 -13.74 -17.61 -4.05
N LYS A 54 -14.24 -16.79 -4.97
CA LYS A 54 -14.75 -17.25 -6.27
C LYS A 54 -13.86 -16.95 -7.47
N LEU A 55 -13.05 -15.88 -7.44
CA LEU A 55 -12.31 -15.42 -8.61
C LEU A 55 -11.40 -16.49 -9.21
N LEU A 56 -10.50 -17.08 -8.42
CA LEU A 56 -9.58 -18.10 -8.91
C LEU A 56 -10.26 -19.42 -9.29
N PRO A 57 -11.23 -19.95 -8.52
CA PRO A 57 -12.01 -21.10 -8.99
C PRO A 57 -12.66 -20.89 -10.35
N VAL A 58 -13.23 -19.71 -10.61
CA VAL A 58 -13.84 -19.38 -11.91
C VAL A 58 -12.79 -19.27 -13.02
N ILE A 59 -11.61 -18.69 -12.73
CA ILE A 59 -10.48 -18.66 -13.67
C ILE A 59 -10.03 -20.10 -14.02
N ASP A 60 -9.81 -20.94 -13.01
CA ASP A 60 -9.31 -22.30 -13.18
C ASP A 60 -10.29 -23.17 -13.98
N GLU A 61 -11.58 -23.13 -13.65
CA GLU A 61 -12.65 -23.84 -14.38
C GLU A 61 -12.73 -23.36 -15.84
N THR A 62 -12.70 -22.03 -16.07
CA THR A 62 -12.79 -21.46 -17.43
C THR A 62 -11.59 -21.87 -18.29
N LEU A 63 -10.36 -21.84 -17.75
CA LEU A 63 -9.17 -22.23 -18.50
C LEU A 63 -9.13 -23.74 -18.78
N ALA A 64 -9.57 -24.56 -17.83
CA ALA A 64 -9.69 -26.01 -18.00
C ALA A 64 -10.71 -26.36 -19.11
N ASP A 65 -11.88 -25.71 -19.12
CA ASP A 65 -12.90 -25.90 -20.15
C ASP A 65 -12.42 -25.51 -21.55
N LEU A 66 -11.54 -24.51 -21.64
CA LEU A 66 -10.92 -24.05 -22.88
C LEU A 66 -9.68 -24.87 -23.28
N GLY A 67 -9.19 -25.75 -22.40
CA GLY A 67 -7.95 -26.50 -22.62
C GLY A 67 -6.70 -25.61 -22.70
N ILE A 68 -6.71 -24.45 -22.04
CA ILE A 68 -5.60 -23.48 -22.01
C ILE A 68 -4.76 -23.74 -20.76
N THR A 69 -3.45 -23.88 -20.94
CA THR A 69 -2.51 -24.02 -19.82
C THR A 69 -2.01 -22.67 -19.32
N ARG A 70 -1.53 -22.61 -18.08
CA ARG A 70 -1.02 -21.36 -17.46
C ARG A 70 0.19 -20.78 -18.21
N ASP A 71 1.00 -21.65 -18.81
CA ASP A 71 2.17 -21.27 -19.64
C ASP A 71 1.79 -20.55 -20.95
N GLU A 72 0.54 -20.69 -21.41
CA GLU A 72 0.06 -19.97 -22.60
C GLU A 72 -0.32 -18.51 -22.30
N ILE A 73 -0.46 -18.15 -21.02
CA ILE A 73 -0.78 -16.79 -20.59
C ILE A 73 0.45 -15.90 -20.80
N ALA A 74 0.38 -14.98 -21.74
CA ALA A 74 1.45 -14.03 -22.04
C ALA A 74 1.32 -12.69 -21.30
N CYS A 75 0.11 -12.36 -20.82
CA CYS A 75 -0.12 -11.22 -19.92
C CYS A 75 -1.42 -11.38 -19.13
N VAL A 76 -1.51 -10.61 -18.05
CA VAL A 76 -2.73 -10.42 -17.26
C VAL A 76 -3.25 -9.00 -17.47
N CYS A 77 -4.55 -8.89 -17.74
CA CYS A 77 -5.25 -7.61 -17.78
C CYS A 77 -6.20 -7.52 -16.58
N VAL A 78 -6.19 -6.39 -15.87
CA VAL A 78 -7.00 -6.23 -14.66
C VAL A 78 -7.79 -4.92 -14.68
N GLY A 79 -9.04 -4.99 -14.24
CA GLY A 79 -9.82 -3.80 -13.92
C GLY A 79 -9.23 -3.06 -12.73
N ARG A 80 -8.70 -1.86 -12.95
CA ARG A 80 -8.05 -1.05 -11.89
C ARG A 80 -9.04 -0.19 -11.09
N GLY A 81 -10.35 -0.35 -11.34
CA GLY A 81 -11.40 0.53 -10.84
C GLY A 81 -11.70 1.70 -11.78
N PRO A 82 -12.49 2.69 -11.32
CA PRO A 82 -13.04 2.81 -9.97
C PRO A 82 -14.12 1.78 -9.61
N GLY A 83 -14.38 1.58 -8.31
CA GLY A 83 -15.43 0.70 -7.78
C GLY A 83 -15.32 0.49 -6.26
N SER A 84 -15.81 -0.66 -5.77
CA SER A 84 -15.65 -1.12 -4.39
C SER A 84 -14.17 -1.32 -4.05
N PHE A 85 -13.68 -0.67 -2.99
CA PHE A 85 -12.26 -0.77 -2.59
C PHE A 85 -11.80 -2.20 -2.37
N THR A 86 -12.59 -3.01 -1.65
CA THR A 86 -12.28 -4.43 -1.42
C THR A 86 -12.25 -5.19 -2.74
N GLY A 87 -13.21 -4.93 -3.64
CA GLY A 87 -13.30 -5.57 -4.94
C GLY A 87 -12.09 -5.27 -5.83
N VAL A 88 -11.72 -4.00 -5.97
CA VAL A 88 -10.55 -3.61 -6.77
C VAL A 88 -9.24 -4.18 -6.21
N ARG A 89 -9.10 -4.23 -4.87
CA ARG A 89 -7.92 -4.82 -4.21
C ARG A 89 -7.79 -6.31 -4.48
N ILE A 90 -8.89 -7.07 -4.40
CA ILE A 90 -8.89 -8.51 -4.68
C ILE A 90 -8.41 -8.77 -6.11
N ALA A 91 -8.98 -8.07 -7.11
CA ALA A 91 -8.56 -8.21 -8.50
C ALA A 91 -7.08 -7.84 -8.66
N MET A 92 -6.67 -6.66 -8.20
CA MET A 92 -5.30 -6.18 -8.37
C MET A 92 -4.27 -7.09 -7.68
N ALA A 93 -4.52 -7.51 -6.43
CA ALA A 93 -3.62 -8.40 -5.69
C ALA A 93 -3.50 -9.77 -6.37
N THR A 94 -4.63 -10.37 -6.77
CA THR A 94 -4.64 -11.65 -7.49
C THR A 94 -3.86 -11.55 -8.80
N ALA A 95 -4.09 -10.47 -9.57
CA ALA A 95 -3.42 -10.23 -10.84
C ALA A 95 -1.91 -10.02 -10.66
N LYS A 96 -1.50 -9.29 -9.62
CA LYS A 96 -0.09 -9.14 -9.24
C LYS A 96 0.55 -10.49 -8.92
N GLY A 97 -0.10 -11.32 -8.10
CA GLY A 97 0.39 -12.66 -7.77
C GLY A 97 0.58 -13.54 -9.00
N ILE A 98 -0.43 -13.60 -9.88
CA ILE A 98 -0.35 -14.37 -11.14
C ILE A 98 0.77 -13.84 -12.04
N ALA A 99 0.80 -12.53 -12.29
CA ALA A 99 1.73 -11.93 -13.24
C ALA A 99 3.18 -12.01 -12.77
N SER A 100 3.45 -11.78 -11.48
CA SER A 100 4.78 -11.93 -10.88
C SER A 100 5.27 -13.37 -10.98
N ALA A 101 4.44 -14.35 -10.62
CA ALA A 101 4.79 -15.77 -10.64
C ALA A 101 5.06 -16.32 -12.06
N LEU A 102 4.23 -15.92 -13.05
CA LEU A 102 4.43 -16.32 -14.45
C LEU A 102 5.56 -15.52 -15.13
N GLY A 103 5.95 -14.37 -14.58
CA GLY A 103 6.93 -13.46 -15.18
C GLY A 103 6.38 -12.73 -16.41
N VAL A 104 5.12 -12.32 -16.37
CA VAL A 104 4.40 -11.70 -17.50
C VAL A 104 3.93 -10.28 -17.20
N ALA A 105 3.53 -9.55 -18.23
CA ALA A 105 3.04 -8.17 -18.10
C ALA A 105 1.71 -8.13 -17.34
N LEU A 106 1.54 -7.12 -16.46
CA LEU A 106 0.27 -6.79 -15.81
C LEU A 106 -0.24 -5.43 -16.30
N ILE A 107 -1.40 -5.42 -16.95
CA ILE A 107 -1.96 -4.22 -17.58
C ILE A 107 -3.27 -3.84 -16.91
N GLY A 108 -3.32 -2.64 -16.32
CA GLY A 108 -4.54 -2.10 -15.73
C GLY A 108 -5.40 -1.35 -16.76
N VAL A 109 -6.68 -1.68 -16.85
CA VAL A 109 -7.69 -0.95 -17.65
C VAL A 109 -8.77 -0.38 -16.73
N SER A 110 -9.41 0.73 -17.12
CA SER A 110 -10.51 1.28 -16.31
C SER A 110 -11.71 0.33 -16.35
N THR A 111 -12.30 0.10 -15.18
CA THR A 111 -13.57 -0.63 -15.04
C THR A 111 -14.68 0.06 -15.85
N LEU A 112 -14.70 1.40 -15.86
CA LEU A 112 -15.72 2.17 -16.58
C LEU A 112 -15.51 2.11 -18.10
N ASP A 113 -14.25 2.11 -18.55
CA ASP A 113 -13.95 1.91 -19.97
C ASP A 113 -14.42 0.53 -20.43
N ALA A 114 -14.22 -0.52 -19.62
CA ALA A 114 -14.70 -1.87 -19.94
C ALA A 114 -16.23 -1.93 -20.09
N VAL A 115 -16.97 -1.18 -19.26
CA VAL A 115 -18.43 -1.03 -19.39
C VAL A 115 -18.79 -0.32 -20.71
N ALA A 116 -18.12 0.79 -21.04
CA ALA A 116 -18.36 1.53 -22.27
C ALA A 116 -18.03 0.70 -23.53
N TRP A 117 -16.91 -0.04 -23.51
CA TRP A 117 -16.52 -0.96 -24.58
C TRP A 117 -17.54 -2.07 -24.77
N GLN A 118 -18.12 -2.62 -23.71
CA GLN A 118 -19.20 -3.59 -23.83
C GLN A 118 -20.45 -2.96 -24.48
N GLY A 119 -20.81 -1.75 -24.08
CA GLY A 119 -21.90 -0.98 -24.71
C GLY A 119 -21.68 -0.82 -26.22
N TRP A 120 -20.48 -0.36 -26.62
CA TRP A 120 -20.10 -0.25 -28.03
C TRP A 120 -20.21 -1.58 -28.76
N ALA A 121 -19.72 -2.64 -28.13
CA ALA A 121 -19.64 -3.96 -28.73
C ALA A 121 -21.02 -4.66 -28.82
N CYS A 122 -22.04 -4.13 -28.14
CA CYS A 122 -23.46 -4.47 -28.27
C CYS A 122 -24.24 -3.50 -29.18
N GLY A 123 -23.57 -2.58 -29.86
CA GLY A 123 -24.15 -1.71 -30.88
C GLY A 123 -24.57 -0.32 -30.39
N LEU A 124 -24.26 0.08 -29.15
CA LEU A 124 -24.49 1.45 -28.69
C LEU A 124 -23.56 2.42 -29.44
N ARG A 125 -24.10 3.56 -29.85
CA ARG A 125 -23.42 4.64 -30.56
C ARG A 125 -23.90 6.00 -30.06
N GLY A 126 -23.07 7.03 -30.24
CA GLY A 126 -23.35 8.38 -29.77
C GLY A 126 -22.90 8.62 -28.32
N PRO A 127 -23.42 9.67 -27.67
CA PRO A 127 -23.05 10.03 -26.31
C PRO A 127 -23.60 9.02 -25.29
N VAL A 128 -22.72 8.53 -24.42
CA VAL A 128 -23.03 7.59 -23.34
C VAL A 128 -22.48 8.12 -22.02
N ALA A 129 -23.22 7.98 -20.92
CA ALA A 129 -22.67 8.16 -19.58
C ALA A 129 -22.70 6.84 -18.81
N VAL A 130 -21.54 6.44 -18.30
CA VAL A 130 -21.41 5.33 -17.34
C VAL A 130 -21.50 5.91 -15.93
N ILE A 131 -22.47 5.42 -15.15
CA ILE A 131 -22.76 5.82 -13.78
C ILE A 131 -22.52 4.63 -12.86
N ALA A 132 -21.31 4.51 -12.32
CA ALA A 132 -21.00 3.44 -11.37
C ALA A 132 -21.26 3.85 -9.92
N ASP A 133 -21.67 2.90 -9.08
CA ASP A 133 -21.90 3.17 -7.66
C ASP A 133 -20.59 3.44 -6.93
N ALA A 134 -20.49 4.60 -6.28
CA ALA A 134 -19.36 4.93 -5.41
C ALA A 134 -19.67 4.67 -3.93
N MET A 135 -20.86 4.16 -3.58
CA MET A 135 -21.37 4.08 -2.20
C MET A 135 -21.58 5.47 -1.57
N ARG A 136 -22.15 5.53 -0.36
CA ARG A 136 -22.35 6.79 0.40
C ARG A 136 -23.13 7.90 -0.33
N LYS A 137 -24.12 7.52 -1.14
CA LYS A 137 -24.93 8.44 -1.98
C LYS A 137 -24.11 9.17 -3.05
N GLU A 138 -23.01 8.57 -3.48
CA GLU A 138 -22.12 9.10 -4.51
C GLU A 138 -22.03 8.12 -5.67
N VAL A 139 -21.62 8.63 -6.83
CA VAL A 139 -21.40 7.88 -8.06
C VAL A 139 -20.06 8.26 -8.70
N TYR A 140 -19.60 7.42 -9.60
CA TYR A 140 -18.56 7.69 -10.58
C TYR A 140 -19.21 7.95 -11.94
N PRO A 141 -19.51 9.22 -12.29
CA PRO A 141 -20.06 9.56 -13.58
C PRO A 141 -18.94 9.82 -14.58
N VAL A 142 -18.97 9.16 -15.73
CA VAL A 142 -18.04 9.41 -16.84
C VAL A 142 -18.78 9.38 -18.16
N ARG A 143 -18.64 10.44 -18.95
CA ARG A 143 -19.16 10.50 -20.32
C ARG A 143 -18.18 9.96 -21.36
N TYR A 144 -18.74 9.33 -22.37
CA TYR A 144 -18.06 8.73 -23.51
C TYR A 144 -18.76 9.13 -24.82
N MET A 145 -18.01 9.13 -25.91
CA MET A 145 -18.53 9.17 -27.27
C MET A 145 -18.22 7.84 -27.94
N LEU A 146 -19.27 7.10 -28.35
CA LEU A 146 -19.14 5.81 -29.03
C LEU A 146 -19.35 5.98 -30.54
N GLN A 147 -18.32 5.68 -31.34
CA GLN A 147 -18.33 5.86 -32.78
C GLN A 147 -18.23 4.51 -33.51
N ASP A 148 -18.55 4.48 -34.80
CA ASP A 148 -18.29 3.28 -35.62
C ASP A 148 -16.80 3.13 -35.90
N ASP A 149 -16.36 1.89 -36.06
CA ASP A 149 -15.00 1.59 -36.52
C ASP A 149 -14.90 2.01 -37.99
N VAL A 150 -14.34 3.19 -38.24
CA VAL A 150 -14.09 3.67 -39.60
C VAL A 150 -12.88 2.88 -40.10
N ALA A 151 -13.14 1.72 -40.71
CA ALA A 151 -12.11 0.99 -41.44
C ALA A 151 -11.43 1.96 -42.41
N ASP A 152 -10.11 2.04 -42.33
CA ASP A 152 -9.29 2.96 -43.11
C ASP A 152 -9.32 2.61 -44.60
N GLU A 153 -10.41 2.95 -45.30
CA GLU A 153 -10.53 2.84 -46.76
C GLU A 153 -9.54 3.81 -47.47
N SER A 154 -8.89 4.71 -46.73
CA SER A 154 -7.92 5.67 -47.29
C SER A 154 -6.51 5.10 -47.45
N ALA A 155 -6.18 3.99 -46.77
CA ALA A 155 -4.87 3.34 -46.88
C ALA A 155 -4.68 2.52 -48.18
N ALA A 156 -5.75 2.26 -48.94
CA ALA A 156 -5.68 1.41 -50.13
C ALA A 156 -5.19 2.11 -51.42
N HIS A 157 -4.91 3.42 -51.42
CA HIS A 157 -4.64 4.17 -52.67
C HIS A 157 -3.49 5.19 -52.64
N ASN A 158 -2.52 5.10 -51.73
CA ASN A 158 -1.30 5.92 -51.84
C ASN A 158 -0.04 5.11 -51.54
N SER A 159 0.72 4.83 -52.60
CA SER A 159 2.01 4.12 -52.55
C SER A 159 3.20 5.01 -52.17
N ASP A 160 2.98 6.22 -51.62
CA ASP A 160 4.04 7.18 -51.28
C ASP A 160 3.71 7.94 -49.98
N ALA A 161 3.67 7.25 -48.84
CA ALA A 161 3.49 7.88 -47.53
C ALA A 161 4.39 7.24 -46.46
N ASP A 162 5.71 7.40 -46.64
CA ASP A 162 6.65 7.44 -45.53
C ASP A 162 6.74 8.91 -45.06
N GLU A 163 6.81 9.17 -43.75
CA GLU A 163 6.95 10.49 -43.08
C GLU A 163 5.70 11.28 -42.62
N ARG A 164 4.51 10.66 -42.47
CA ARG A 164 3.43 11.22 -41.61
C ARG A 164 2.91 10.21 -40.58
N ALA A 165 3.81 9.60 -39.81
CA ALA A 165 3.44 8.83 -38.62
C ALA A 165 3.36 9.79 -37.42
N GLY A 166 2.15 10.21 -37.02
CA GLY A 166 2.01 11.09 -35.85
C GLY A 166 0.61 11.53 -35.45
N ALA A 167 -0.43 11.25 -36.23
CA ALA A 167 -1.81 11.45 -35.77
C ALA A 167 -2.35 10.13 -35.18
N PRO A 168 -2.86 10.10 -33.93
CA PRO A 168 -3.53 8.92 -33.40
C PRO A 168 -4.77 8.61 -34.26
N ALA A 169 -5.00 7.33 -34.54
CA ALA A 169 -6.24 6.88 -35.18
C ALA A 169 -7.45 7.34 -34.36
N PRO A 170 -8.59 7.70 -34.98
CA PRO A 170 -9.78 8.11 -34.25
C PRO A 170 -10.21 7.03 -33.25
N HIS A 171 -10.43 7.43 -31.99
CA HIS A 171 -10.84 6.52 -30.92
C HIS A 171 -12.30 6.09 -31.14
N VAL A 172 -12.51 4.79 -31.34
CA VAL A 172 -13.85 4.19 -31.50
C VAL A 172 -14.71 4.34 -30.24
N VAL A 173 -14.07 4.32 -29.07
CA VAL A 173 -14.66 4.68 -27.77
C VAL A 173 -13.79 5.80 -27.19
N GLU A 174 -14.29 7.02 -27.24
CA GLU A 174 -13.62 8.20 -26.72
C GLU A 174 -14.14 8.54 -25.34
N ARG A 175 -13.25 8.59 -24.35
CA ARG A 175 -13.57 9.00 -22.99
C ARG A 175 -13.46 10.52 -22.88
N LEU A 176 -14.52 11.18 -22.41
CA LEU A 176 -14.62 12.66 -22.39
C LEU A 176 -14.22 13.27 -21.03
N GLU A 177 -14.20 12.48 -19.97
CA GLU A 177 -14.03 12.96 -18.60
C GLU A 177 -13.08 12.07 -17.78
N ALA A 178 -12.36 12.68 -16.83
CA ALA A 178 -11.53 11.95 -15.87
C ALA A 178 -12.39 11.27 -14.79
N ASP A 179 -11.84 10.24 -14.14
CA ASP A 179 -12.48 9.59 -12.99
C ASP A 179 -12.67 10.62 -11.86
N ARG A 180 -13.90 10.73 -11.35
CA ARG A 180 -14.22 11.55 -10.17
C ARG A 180 -15.36 10.94 -9.38
N VAL A 181 -15.42 11.27 -8.09
CA VAL A 181 -16.54 10.92 -7.21
C VAL A 181 -17.38 12.15 -6.95
N VAL A 182 -18.68 12.03 -7.20
CA VAL A 182 -19.63 13.13 -7.03
C VAL A 182 -20.88 12.61 -6.32
N LYS A 183 -21.58 13.47 -5.56
CA LYS A 183 -22.89 13.13 -5.01
C LYS A 183 -23.86 12.79 -6.13
N ALA A 184 -24.70 11.78 -5.94
CA ALA A 184 -25.55 11.26 -7.01
C ALA A 184 -26.55 12.30 -7.54
N ASP A 185 -27.08 13.15 -6.66
CA ASP A 185 -27.97 14.26 -7.02
C ASP A 185 -27.24 15.36 -7.80
N GLN A 186 -26.03 15.72 -7.39
CA GLN A 186 -25.18 16.66 -8.12
C GLN A 186 -24.78 16.12 -9.50
N ALA A 187 -24.38 14.85 -9.58
CA ALA A 187 -24.04 14.22 -10.86
C ALA A 187 -25.24 14.18 -11.83
N ALA A 188 -26.44 13.93 -11.34
CA ALA A 188 -27.66 14.00 -12.14
C ALA A 188 -27.91 15.43 -12.65
N LEU A 189 -27.75 16.45 -11.80
CA LEU A 189 -27.85 17.86 -12.22
C LEU A 189 -26.85 18.20 -13.33
N GLU A 190 -25.60 17.74 -13.22
CA GLU A 190 -24.57 17.99 -14.22
C GLU A 190 -24.88 17.35 -15.59
N LEU A 191 -25.62 16.24 -15.63
CA LEU A 191 -25.99 15.54 -16.86
C LEU A 191 -27.28 16.05 -17.51
N MET A 192 -28.03 16.96 -16.87
CA MET A 192 -29.26 17.54 -17.45
C MET A 192 -29.01 18.67 -18.47
N GLY A 193 -27.76 18.92 -18.88
CA GLY A 193 -27.42 19.91 -19.91
C GLY A 193 -27.57 21.37 -19.45
N ASP A 194 -28.00 22.28 -20.34
CA ASP A 194 -28.11 23.73 -20.09
C ASP A 194 -28.94 24.07 -18.83
N GLU A 195 -30.01 23.31 -18.54
CA GLU A 195 -30.84 23.52 -17.32
C GLU A 195 -30.09 23.20 -16.02
N GLY A 196 -29.13 22.27 -16.07
CA GLY A 196 -28.26 21.90 -14.94
C GLY A 196 -27.07 22.83 -14.77
N ALA A 197 -26.49 23.29 -15.89
CA ALA A 197 -25.41 24.27 -15.93
C ALA A 197 -25.82 25.61 -15.29
N ASP A 198 -27.06 26.08 -15.56
CA ASP A 198 -27.64 27.29 -14.96
C ASP A 198 -27.89 27.15 -13.45
N MET A 199 -28.23 25.95 -12.95
CA MET A 199 -28.42 25.70 -11.52
C MET A 199 -27.11 25.61 -10.73
N LEU A 200 -26.03 25.13 -11.37
CA LEU A 200 -24.72 24.90 -10.75
C LEU A 200 -23.68 26.00 -11.02
N GLY A 201 -23.96 26.93 -11.96
CA GLY A 201 -23.03 27.98 -12.37
C GLY A 201 -21.78 27.45 -13.09
N ALA A 202 -21.89 26.30 -13.76
CA ALA A 202 -20.80 25.62 -14.45
C ALA A 202 -20.88 25.81 -15.97
N PRO A 203 -19.75 25.79 -16.71
CA PRO A 203 -19.79 25.88 -18.17
C PRO A 203 -20.47 24.66 -18.80
N ALA A 204 -21.45 24.89 -19.68
CA ALA A 204 -22.13 23.84 -20.42
C ALA A 204 -21.16 23.08 -21.34
N LEU A 205 -21.15 21.76 -21.26
CA LEU A 205 -20.37 20.90 -22.16
C LEU A 205 -21.20 20.68 -23.43
N GLN A 206 -20.69 21.13 -24.58
CA GLN A 206 -21.40 21.05 -25.87
C GLN A 206 -21.70 19.60 -26.25
N GLU A 207 -22.97 19.20 -26.20
CA GLU A 207 -23.42 17.96 -26.81
C GLU A 207 -23.68 18.15 -28.32
N PRO A 208 -23.33 17.18 -29.18
CA PRO A 208 -23.68 17.25 -30.59
C PRO A 208 -25.19 17.26 -30.77
N ALA A 209 -25.69 18.23 -31.54
CA ALA A 209 -27.12 18.46 -31.72
C ALA A 209 -27.82 17.23 -32.33
N GLY A 210 -28.73 16.62 -31.57
CA GLY A 210 -29.72 15.65 -32.07
C GLY A 210 -29.60 14.20 -31.63
N SER A 211 -28.63 13.82 -30.78
CA SER A 211 -28.55 12.47 -30.19
C SER A 211 -28.92 12.48 -28.71
N ALA A 212 -29.87 11.63 -28.28
CA ALA A 212 -30.21 11.49 -26.87
C ALA A 212 -29.09 10.76 -26.09
N LEU A 213 -28.71 11.31 -24.93
CA LEU A 213 -27.74 10.68 -24.02
C LEU A 213 -28.25 9.32 -23.55
N VAL A 214 -27.41 8.29 -23.67
CA VAL A 214 -27.69 6.95 -23.14
C VAL A 214 -26.95 6.76 -21.82
N LEU A 215 -27.65 6.25 -20.80
CA LEU A 215 -27.12 6.05 -19.45
C LEU A 215 -26.99 4.55 -19.16
N MET A 216 -25.86 4.15 -18.58
CA MET A 216 -25.59 2.78 -18.17
C MET A 216 -24.76 2.77 -16.88
N GLY A 217 -24.65 1.62 -16.22
CA GLY A 217 -23.80 1.46 -15.03
C GLY A 217 -24.58 1.06 -13.78
N ASP A 218 -23.93 0.35 -12.88
CA ASP A 218 -24.55 -0.26 -11.70
C ASP A 218 -25.07 0.74 -10.65
N GLY A 219 -24.60 1.99 -10.68
CA GLY A 219 -25.11 3.08 -9.86
C GLY A 219 -26.59 3.39 -10.15
N LEU A 220 -27.04 3.16 -11.39
CA LEU A 220 -28.43 3.37 -11.78
C LEU A 220 -29.39 2.44 -11.03
N LYS A 221 -28.95 1.27 -10.54
CA LYS A 221 -29.78 0.38 -9.71
C LYS A 221 -30.26 1.05 -8.41
N LYS A 222 -29.48 2.00 -7.89
CA LYS A 222 -29.77 2.72 -6.63
C LYS A 222 -30.38 4.10 -6.87
N TYR A 223 -30.01 4.75 -7.98
CA TYR A 223 -30.31 6.17 -8.22
C TYR A 223 -31.16 6.41 -9.47
N ALA A 224 -31.86 5.39 -10.00
CA ALA A 224 -32.65 5.47 -11.22
C ALA A 224 -33.56 6.71 -11.28
N ASP A 225 -34.27 7.02 -10.19
CA ASP A 225 -35.19 8.15 -10.14
C ASP A 225 -34.49 9.50 -10.39
N LEU A 226 -33.26 9.66 -9.87
CA LEU A 226 -32.46 10.87 -10.05
C LEU A 226 -31.98 11.06 -11.49
N PHE A 227 -31.60 9.97 -12.16
CA PHE A 227 -31.00 10.01 -13.50
C PHE A 227 -32.01 9.84 -14.64
N SER A 228 -33.24 9.41 -14.34
CA SER A 228 -34.31 9.27 -15.34
C SER A 228 -34.58 10.51 -16.21
N PRO A 229 -34.43 11.76 -15.71
CA PRO A 229 -34.58 12.95 -16.56
C PRO A 229 -33.38 13.25 -17.45
N CYS A 230 -32.22 12.63 -17.21
CA CYS A 230 -30.96 12.98 -17.87
C CYS A 230 -30.78 12.30 -19.24
N GLY A 231 -31.45 11.18 -19.50
CA GLY A 231 -31.23 10.39 -20.71
C GLY A 231 -31.97 9.05 -20.69
N GLN A 232 -31.80 8.27 -21.77
CA GLN A 232 -32.40 6.94 -21.87
C GLN A 232 -31.51 5.88 -21.23
N PHE A 233 -32.08 4.98 -20.44
CA PHE A 233 -31.31 3.86 -19.87
C PHE A 233 -31.04 2.79 -20.93
N ALA A 234 -29.79 2.33 -20.98
CA ALA A 234 -29.42 1.12 -21.70
C ALA A 234 -29.95 -0.14 -20.98
N ASP A 235 -29.92 -1.29 -21.67
CA ASP A 235 -30.24 -2.58 -21.07
C ASP A 235 -29.39 -2.82 -19.80
N GLU A 236 -30.02 -3.28 -18.72
CA GLU A 236 -29.36 -3.54 -17.45
C GLU A 236 -28.23 -4.58 -17.56
N ALA A 237 -28.31 -5.48 -18.54
CA ALA A 237 -27.24 -6.44 -18.84
C ALA A 237 -25.90 -5.78 -19.24
N LEU A 238 -25.92 -4.49 -19.60
CA LEU A 238 -24.71 -3.72 -19.96
C LEU A 238 -24.16 -2.90 -18.79
N TRP A 239 -24.79 -2.93 -17.61
CA TRP A 239 -24.45 -2.02 -16.52
C TRP A 239 -23.22 -2.43 -15.70
N THR A 240 -22.65 -3.60 -15.97
CA THR A 240 -21.47 -4.15 -15.26
C THR A 240 -20.32 -4.39 -16.24
N PRO A 241 -19.06 -4.38 -15.78
CA PRO A 241 -17.95 -4.74 -16.66
C PRO A 241 -18.11 -6.20 -17.10
N THR A 242 -17.51 -6.52 -18.25
CA THR A 242 -17.53 -7.87 -18.84
C THR A 242 -16.12 -8.26 -19.26
N GLY A 243 -15.86 -9.56 -19.37
CA GLY A 243 -14.60 -10.07 -19.89
C GLY A 243 -14.28 -9.50 -21.28
N ARG A 244 -15.27 -9.48 -22.17
CA ARG A 244 -15.18 -8.87 -23.50
C ARG A 244 -14.84 -7.38 -23.44
N GLY A 245 -15.50 -6.62 -22.57
CA GLY A 245 -15.23 -5.20 -22.36
C GLY A 245 -13.77 -4.93 -21.94
N LEU A 246 -13.24 -5.73 -21.01
CA LEU A 246 -11.84 -5.64 -20.57
C LEU A 246 -10.86 -5.92 -21.72
N LEU A 247 -11.10 -6.98 -22.50
CA LEU A 247 -10.26 -7.36 -23.64
C LEU A 247 -10.24 -6.28 -24.74
N LEU A 248 -11.39 -5.66 -25.01
CA LEU A 248 -11.48 -4.55 -25.98
C LEU A 248 -10.79 -3.28 -25.47
N ALA A 249 -10.91 -2.97 -24.17
CA ALA A 249 -10.19 -1.86 -23.55
C ALA A 249 -8.67 -2.06 -23.66
N LEU A 250 -8.18 -3.28 -23.38
CA LEU A 250 -6.78 -3.65 -23.58
C LEU A 250 -6.35 -3.50 -25.04
N GLN A 251 -7.14 -4.00 -26.00
CA GLN A 251 -6.84 -3.87 -27.42
C GLN A 251 -6.67 -2.41 -27.83
N SER A 252 -7.57 -1.53 -27.35
CA SER A 252 -7.48 -0.10 -27.59
C SER A 252 -6.19 0.51 -27.04
N ALA A 253 -5.86 0.21 -25.77
CA ALA A 253 -4.64 0.67 -25.14
C ALA A 253 -3.38 0.17 -25.88
N TRP A 254 -3.40 -1.06 -26.39
CA TRP A 254 -2.30 -1.64 -27.15
C TRP A 254 -2.12 -1.00 -28.53
N ARG A 255 -3.22 -0.77 -29.26
CA ARG A 255 -3.22 -0.04 -30.54
C ARG A 255 -2.74 1.40 -30.36
N ALA A 256 -3.16 2.06 -29.27
CA ALA A 256 -2.72 3.40 -28.90
C ALA A 256 -1.29 3.47 -28.33
N ASN A 257 -0.57 2.34 -28.25
CA ASN A 257 0.77 2.25 -27.66
C ASN A 257 0.84 2.74 -26.20
N GLN A 258 -0.27 2.68 -25.46
CA GLN A 258 -0.35 3.02 -24.04
C GLN A 258 0.02 1.82 -23.14
N ALA A 259 -0.19 0.60 -23.64
CA ALA A 259 0.26 -0.65 -23.03
C ALA A 259 0.85 -1.59 -24.08
N ASP A 260 1.62 -2.58 -23.65
CA ASP A 260 2.10 -3.66 -24.51
C ASP A 260 2.04 -5.00 -23.75
N PRO A 261 1.15 -5.94 -24.15
CA PRO A 261 1.05 -7.28 -23.57
C PRO A 261 2.36 -8.05 -23.45
N PHE A 262 3.37 -7.70 -24.23
CA PHE A 262 4.63 -8.43 -24.28
C PHE A 262 5.83 -7.67 -23.69
N ASP A 263 5.62 -6.48 -23.13
CA ASP A 263 6.66 -5.68 -22.48
C ASP A 263 6.47 -5.72 -20.96
N VAL A 264 7.09 -6.71 -20.31
CA VAL A 264 7.04 -6.92 -18.87
C VAL A 264 7.72 -5.79 -18.10
N ALA A 265 8.78 -5.20 -18.66
CA ALA A 265 9.50 -4.10 -18.02
C ALA A 265 8.63 -2.84 -17.95
N ARG A 266 7.93 -2.53 -19.05
CA ARG A 266 6.97 -1.42 -19.10
C ARG A 266 5.75 -1.66 -18.21
N ASN A 267 5.25 -2.89 -18.18
CA ASN A 267 4.03 -3.27 -17.47
C ASN A 267 4.35 -4.17 -16.26
N ASN A 268 5.34 -3.75 -15.48
CA ASN A 268 5.79 -4.50 -14.32
C ASN A 268 4.68 -4.55 -13.25
N PRO A 269 4.32 -5.74 -12.72
CA PRO A 269 3.27 -5.90 -11.71
C PRO A 269 3.44 -5.02 -10.46
N ALA A 270 4.68 -4.71 -10.08
CA ALA A 270 4.96 -3.84 -8.94
C ALA A 270 4.35 -2.44 -9.09
N PHE A 271 4.23 -1.93 -10.31
CA PHE A 271 3.75 -0.56 -10.58
C PHE A 271 2.26 -0.47 -10.93
N ALA A 272 1.59 -1.60 -11.14
CA ALA A 272 0.15 -1.61 -11.33
C ALA A 272 -0.54 -1.24 -10.00
N LEU A 273 -1.36 -0.18 -10.00
CA LEU A 273 -2.05 0.29 -8.80
C LEU A 273 -3.55 0.46 -9.05
N PRO A 274 -4.40 0.22 -8.03
CA PRO A 274 -5.80 0.61 -8.06
C PRO A 274 -5.97 2.12 -8.21
N VAL A 275 -7.03 2.54 -8.89
CA VAL A 275 -7.46 3.94 -8.91
C VAL A 275 -8.33 4.20 -7.69
N TYR A 276 -7.75 4.89 -6.69
CA TYR A 276 -8.48 5.40 -5.54
C TYR A 276 -8.81 6.88 -5.76
N THR A 277 -10.08 7.21 -5.85
CA THR A 277 -10.57 8.59 -6.03
C THR A 277 -10.94 9.27 -4.71
N ARG A 278 -10.82 8.57 -3.58
CA ARG A 278 -11.12 9.10 -2.24
C ARG A 278 -9.97 8.90 -1.27
N LEU A 279 -9.77 9.90 -0.42
CA LEU A 279 -9.08 9.77 0.86
C LEU A 279 -9.90 8.89 1.82
N SER A 280 -9.22 8.22 2.75
CA SER A 280 -9.86 7.56 3.88
C SER A 280 -10.53 8.58 4.80
N ASP A 281 -11.50 8.13 5.62
CA ASP A 281 -12.14 9.00 6.61
C ASP A 281 -11.11 9.61 7.58
N ALA A 282 -10.02 8.89 7.89
CA ALA A 282 -8.96 9.40 8.75
C ALA A 282 -8.16 10.53 8.07
N GLU A 283 -7.81 10.35 6.80
CA GLU A 283 -7.15 11.38 5.99
C GLU A 283 -8.04 12.61 5.80
N GLU A 284 -9.33 12.42 5.56
CA GLU A 284 -10.29 13.54 5.43
C GLU A 284 -10.49 14.26 6.77
N ASN A 285 -10.64 13.53 7.88
CA ASN A 285 -10.75 14.12 9.21
C ASN A 285 -9.48 14.87 9.61
N GLU A 286 -8.30 14.34 9.25
CA GLU A 286 -7.03 15.00 9.50
C GLU A 286 -6.91 16.28 8.68
N ARG A 287 -7.27 16.22 7.40
CA ARG A 287 -7.37 17.41 6.53
C ARG A 287 -8.31 18.46 7.12
N ILE A 288 -9.48 18.06 7.62
CA ILE A 288 -10.45 18.95 8.28
C ILE A 288 -9.92 19.48 9.61
N ARG A 289 -9.25 18.66 10.42
CA ARG A 289 -8.65 19.05 11.71
C ARG A 289 -7.62 20.16 11.50
N LEU A 290 -6.74 19.98 10.53
CA LEU A 290 -5.72 20.96 10.15
C LEU A 290 -6.35 22.23 9.61
N ALA A 291 -7.46 22.12 8.86
CA ALA A 291 -8.24 23.27 8.41
C ALA A 291 -8.97 24.03 9.55
N LYS A 292 -9.24 23.39 10.70
CA LYS A 292 -9.98 23.96 11.84
C LYS A 292 -9.09 24.57 12.94
N ASN A 293 -7.81 24.21 13.01
CA ASN A 293 -6.91 24.72 14.04
C ASN A 293 -6.38 26.13 13.68
N ASP A 294 -7.14 27.16 14.08
CA ASP A 294 -6.72 28.57 14.12
C ASP A 294 -5.55 28.74 15.15
N PRO A 295 -4.40 29.33 14.81
CA PRO A 295 -3.20 29.39 15.66
C PRO A 295 -3.35 30.19 16.97
N ARG A 296 -4.49 30.87 17.21
CA ARG A 296 -4.74 31.63 18.44
C ARG A 296 -4.73 30.79 19.73
N ASN A 297 -4.84 29.46 19.63
CA ASN A 297 -5.01 28.58 20.80
C ASN A 297 -3.78 27.74 21.20
N LEU A 298 -2.65 27.83 20.49
CA LEU A 298 -1.55 26.86 20.67
C LEU A 298 -0.25 27.43 21.26
N THR A 299 -0.14 28.75 21.50
CA THR A 299 1.10 29.33 22.04
C THR A 299 1.04 29.73 23.53
N THR A 300 -0.13 29.78 24.14
CA THR A 300 -0.28 29.95 25.60
C THR A 300 -1.50 29.17 26.03
N GLY A 301 -1.37 28.20 26.93
CA GLY A 301 -2.51 27.43 27.46
C GLY A 301 -3.49 28.24 28.32
N VAL A 302 -3.78 29.49 27.96
CA VAL A 302 -4.73 30.41 28.61
C VAL A 302 -5.38 31.29 27.53
N ASN A 303 -6.71 31.34 27.53
CA ASN A 303 -7.48 32.36 26.81
C ASN A 303 -7.24 33.71 27.48
N ASP A 304 -6.64 34.69 26.79
CA ASP A 304 -6.98 36.10 27.04
C ASP A 304 -6.61 37.06 25.91
N VAL A 305 -7.42 38.11 25.82
CA VAL A 305 -7.60 39.05 24.73
C VAL A 305 -6.81 40.33 25.01
N ALA A 306 -5.85 40.73 24.15
CA ALA A 306 -5.55 42.13 23.79
C ALA A 306 -4.27 42.29 22.93
N GLU A 307 -4.35 43.22 21.97
CA GLU A 307 -3.26 43.86 21.19
C GLU A 307 -2.66 43.11 19.99
N ALA A 308 -3.49 43.07 18.95
CA ALA A 308 -3.11 42.79 17.57
C ALA A 308 -2.42 43.99 16.89
N SER A 309 -1.23 43.80 16.34
CA SER A 309 -0.78 44.51 15.13
C SER A 309 0.34 43.77 14.40
N LEU A 310 -0.05 42.89 13.47
CA LEU A 310 0.52 42.69 12.12
C LEU A 310 -0.01 41.35 11.57
N ARG A 311 -0.66 41.44 10.40
CA ARG A 311 -1.51 40.43 9.77
C ARG A 311 -0.68 39.19 9.34
N ARG A 312 -1.16 37.98 9.66
CA ARG A 312 -0.75 36.71 9.05
C ARG A 312 -2.00 36.01 8.52
N ASP A 313 -2.05 35.84 7.20
CA ASP A 313 -2.99 34.95 6.52
C ASP A 313 -2.18 33.67 6.23
N GLN A 314 -2.27 32.67 7.11
CA GLN A 314 -1.55 31.39 7.00
C GLN A 314 -2.52 30.25 7.28
N ARG A 315 -2.86 29.51 6.23
CA ARG A 315 -3.59 28.24 6.27
C ARG A 315 -2.57 27.15 6.63
N ALA A 316 -2.74 26.49 7.77
CA ALA A 316 -1.98 25.28 8.12
C ALA A 316 -2.34 24.15 7.14
N THR A 317 -1.35 23.37 6.69
CA THR A 317 -1.53 22.27 5.73
C THR A 317 -1.18 20.91 6.36
N LEU A 318 -1.50 19.81 5.66
CA LEU A 318 -1.19 18.40 5.97
C LEU A 318 0.28 18.08 6.28
N HIS A 319 1.18 19.06 6.18
CA HIS A 319 2.62 18.90 6.32
C HIS A 319 3.15 19.14 7.75
N ASP A 320 2.40 19.80 8.63
CA ASP A 320 2.90 20.21 9.95
C ASP A 320 3.18 19.02 10.90
N SER A 321 2.50 17.88 10.74
CA SER A 321 2.70 16.66 11.54
C SER A 321 3.76 15.70 10.97
N ALA A 322 4.05 15.78 9.66
CA ALA A 322 5.15 15.05 9.02
C ALA A 322 6.53 15.60 9.45
N ILE A 323 6.58 16.90 9.76
CA ILE A 323 7.80 17.58 10.24
C ILE A 323 8.24 17.09 11.62
N LEU A 324 7.28 16.76 12.51
CA LEU A 324 7.53 16.34 13.89
C LEU A 324 8.02 14.88 14.04
N ASN A 325 7.74 14.02 13.07
CA ASN A 325 8.00 12.57 13.16
C ASN A 325 9.04 12.04 12.17
N ALA A 326 9.57 12.87 11.27
CA ALA A 326 10.53 12.41 10.27
C ALA A 326 11.85 11.99 10.93
N GLN A 327 12.24 10.72 10.73
CA GLN A 327 13.50 10.18 11.23
C GLN A 327 14.62 10.39 10.21
N ALA A 328 15.84 10.50 10.73
CA ALA A 328 17.03 10.59 9.89
C ALA A 328 17.36 9.20 9.32
N ASP A 329 17.68 9.16 8.03
CA ASP A 329 18.14 7.94 7.37
C ASP A 329 19.51 7.47 7.94
N VAL A 330 20.00 6.32 7.47
CA VAL A 330 21.32 5.77 7.84
C VAL A 330 22.50 6.72 7.58
N ARG A 331 22.29 7.82 6.83
CA ARG A 331 23.29 8.87 6.51
C ARG A 331 23.07 10.14 7.34
N GLY A 332 22.14 10.12 8.29
CA GLY A 332 21.78 11.25 9.14
C GLY A 332 20.98 12.35 8.41
N VAL A 333 20.26 12.01 7.35
CA VAL A 333 19.44 12.96 6.56
C VAL A 333 17.96 12.68 6.78
N THR A 334 17.22 13.71 7.16
CA THR A 334 15.76 13.66 7.35
C THR A 334 15.07 14.33 6.18
N TYR A 335 14.06 13.69 5.59
CA TYR A 335 13.31 14.27 4.47
C TYR A 335 11.89 14.61 4.93
N LYS A 336 11.46 15.84 4.68
CA LYS A 336 10.17 16.38 5.11
C LYS A 336 9.52 17.15 3.96
N PRO A 337 8.18 17.22 3.87
CA PRO A 337 7.55 18.17 2.97
C PRO A 337 8.02 19.59 3.27
N LEU A 338 8.19 20.42 2.24
CA LEU A 338 8.72 21.76 2.40
C LEU A 338 7.64 22.72 2.93
N ASP A 339 7.89 23.31 4.09
CA ASP A 339 7.02 24.31 4.73
C ASP A 339 7.46 25.74 4.36
N ALA A 340 6.49 26.65 4.22
CA ALA A 340 6.71 28.08 4.05
C ALA A 340 7.53 28.73 5.17
N ALA A 341 7.54 28.14 6.38
CA ALA A 341 8.44 28.55 7.45
C ALA A 341 9.93 28.49 7.06
N HIS A 342 10.31 27.59 6.14
CA HIS A 342 11.68 27.42 5.65
C HIS A 342 11.92 28.13 4.31
N ALA A 343 10.97 28.93 3.81
CA ALA A 343 11.10 29.61 2.51
C ALA A 343 12.32 30.53 2.44
N LYS A 344 12.69 31.15 3.56
CA LYS A 344 13.90 31.97 3.68
C LYS A 344 15.18 31.15 3.47
N GLU A 345 15.26 29.97 4.09
CA GLU A 345 16.41 29.06 3.97
C GLU A 345 16.52 28.49 2.56
N VAL A 346 15.38 28.17 1.93
CA VAL A 346 15.34 27.76 0.51
C VAL A 346 15.82 28.89 -0.40
N ALA A 347 15.37 30.12 -0.17
CA ALA A 347 15.82 31.28 -0.95
C ALA A 347 17.31 31.59 -0.72
N GLU A 348 17.84 31.35 0.48
CA GLU A 348 19.28 31.41 0.77
C GLU A 348 20.05 30.37 -0.05
N LEU A 349 19.61 29.12 -0.01
CA LEU A 349 20.22 28.03 -0.77
C LEU A 349 20.10 28.24 -2.29
N GLU A 350 18.95 28.71 -2.79
CA GLU A 350 18.70 29.08 -4.19
C GLU A 350 19.74 30.10 -4.69
N ARG A 351 20.01 31.17 -3.92
CA ARG A 351 21.02 32.18 -4.30
C ARG A 351 22.41 31.60 -4.46
N GLU A 352 22.74 30.56 -3.69
CA GLU A 352 24.04 29.91 -3.77
C GLU A 352 24.16 28.95 -4.96
N ILE A 353 23.08 28.26 -5.32
CA ILE A 353 23.15 27.12 -6.26
C ILE A 353 22.46 27.35 -7.62
N MET A 354 21.61 28.37 -7.75
CA MET A 354 20.79 28.62 -8.96
C MET A 354 21.15 29.91 -9.71
N GLY A 355 22.14 30.67 -9.23
CA GLY A 355 22.64 31.86 -9.95
C GLY A 355 21.55 32.90 -10.24
N SER A 356 21.42 33.32 -11.50
CA SER A 356 20.44 34.34 -11.90
C SER A 356 18.98 33.86 -11.91
N ASP A 357 18.74 32.55 -11.87
CA ASP A 357 17.39 31.97 -11.79
C ASP A 357 16.97 31.62 -10.36
N ALA A 358 17.73 32.10 -9.38
CA ALA A 358 17.43 31.92 -7.96
C ALA A 358 16.06 32.50 -7.62
N TRP A 359 15.20 31.67 -7.01
CA TRP A 359 13.92 32.15 -6.51
C TRP A 359 14.10 33.01 -5.26
N SER A 360 13.31 34.08 -5.20
CA SER A 360 13.18 34.90 -3.99
C SER A 360 12.29 34.18 -2.96
N GLU A 361 12.42 34.54 -1.69
CA GLU A 361 11.56 34.04 -0.61
C GLU A 361 10.07 34.22 -0.96
N ALA A 362 9.69 35.35 -1.56
CA ALA A 362 8.31 35.60 -1.97
C ALA A 362 7.80 34.61 -3.03
N LEU A 363 8.65 34.20 -3.99
CA LEU A 363 8.28 33.22 -5.01
C LEU A 363 8.17 31.81 -4.42
N VAL A 364 9.07 31.44 -3.51
CA VAL A 364 8.97 30.16 -2.79
C VAL A 364 7.65 30.10 -2.00
N VAL A 365 7.29 31.17 -1.28
CA VAL A 365 6.03 31.24 -0.51
C VAL A 365 4.79 31.15 -1.41
N ASP A 366 4.82 31.70 -2.62
CA ASP A 366 3.67 31.68 -3.55
C ASP A 366 3.41 30.28 -4.13
N GLU A 367 4.46 29.47 -4.30
CA GLU A 367 4.38 28.13 -4.89
C GLU A 367 3.88 27.06 -3.91
N LEU A 368 4.27 27.14 -2.63
CA LEU A 368 3.98 26.11 -1.63
C LEU A 368 2.49 25.81 -1.34
N PRO A 369 1.56 26.79 -1.27
CA PRO A 369 0.17 26.53 -0.84
C PRO A 369 -0.73 25.96 -1.94
N ARG A 370 -0.20 25.73 -3.15
CA ARG A 370 -1.00 25.33 -4.31
C ARG A 370 -1.24 23.81 -4.33
N THR A 371 -2.48 23.38 -4.56
CA THR A 371 -2.88 21.97 -4.50
C THR A 371 -2.37 21.12 -5.66
N ASP A 372 -1.90 21.76 -6.73
CA ASP A 372 -1.28 21.14 -7.91
C ASP A 372 0.26 21.14 -7.80
N ARG A 373 0.82 21.40 -6.61
CA ARG A 373 2.27 21.42 -6.35
C ARG A 373 2.67 20.36 -5.34
N VAL A 374 3.88 19.83 -5.52
CA VAL A 374 4.52 18.88 -4.62
C VAL A 374 5.89 19.43 -4.28
N TRP A 375 6.22 19.55 -2.98
CA TRP A 375 7.50 20.08 -2.53
C TRP A 375 8.08 19.30 -1.33
N TRP A 376 9.35 18.95 -1.42
CA TRP A 376 10.09 18.22 -0.39
C TRP A 376 11.44 18.88 -0.10
N ALA A 377 11.91 18.71 1.13
CA ALA A 377 13.18 19.20 1.62
C ALA A 377 13.93 18.11 2.41
N ALA A 378 15.26 18.20 2.38
CA ALA A 378 16.18 17.31 3.08
C ALA A 378 16.96 18.12 4.12
N TYR A 379 17.09 17.58 5.34
CA TYR A 379 17.67 18.23 6.51
C TYR A 379 18.76 17.36 7.13
N GLY A 380 19.82 17.97 7.65
CA GLY A 380 20.88 17.26 8.40
C GLY A 380 20.58 17.19 9.90
N GLY A 381 21.49 16.58 10.68
CA GLY A 381 21.33 16.35 12.14
C GLY A 381 21.13 17.59 13.03
N ASP A 382 21.29 18.81 12.51
CA ASP A 382 21.00 20.08 13.19
C ASP A 382 19.76 20.80 12.60
N ASP A 383 18.88 20.07 11.89
CA ASP A 383 17.79 20.62 11.06
C ASP A 383 18.27 21.63 9.99
N LYS A 384 19.57 21.58 9.63
CA LYS A 384 20.10 22.39 8.52
C LYS A 384 19.55 21.90 7.19
N LEU A 385 18.94 22.79 6.40
CA LEU A 385 18.53 22.50 5.02
C LEU A 385 19.73 22.06 4.16
N LEU A 386 19.66 20.85 3.63
CA LEU A 386 20.65 20.24 2.73
C LEU A 386 20.21 20.23 1.27
N GLY A 387 18.91 20.27 1.00
CA GLY A 387 18.36 20.31 -0.34
C GLY A 387 16.84 20.36 -0.38
N TYR A 388 16.28 20.60 -1.55
CA TYR A 388 14.84 20.62 -1.82
C TYR A 388 14.55 20.20 -3.26
N ALA A 389 13.34 19.73 -3.51
CA ALA A 389 12.81 19.52 -4.85
C ALA A 389 11.32 19.79 -4.89
N GLY A 390 10.82 20.20 -6.05
CA GLY A 390 9.39 20.32 -6.26
C GLY A 390 8.95 20.26 -7.71
N GLY A 391 7.67 19.97 -7.88
CA GLY A 391 7.06 19.77 -9.19
C GLY A 391 5.63 20.28 -9.26
N TRP A 392 5.18 20.52 -10.48
CA TRP A 392 3.81 20.87 -10.83
C TRP A 392 3.13 19.66 -11.48
N VAL A 393 2.04 19.19 -10.88
CA VAL A 393 1.20 18.13 -11.44
C VAL A 393 0.10 18.74 -12.30
N VAL A 394 0.08 18.40 -13.58
CA VAL A 394 -0.92 18.87 -14.55
C VAL A 394 -1.13 17.81 -15.64
N ASP A 395 -2.38 17.57 -16.02
CA ASP A 395 -2.75 16.65 -17.11
C ASP A 395 -2.10 15.25 -17.05
N GLY A 396 -2.03 14.67 -15.84
CA GLY A 396 -1.44 13.34 -15.63
C GLY A 396 0.09 13.30 -15.79
N GLN A 397 0.75 14.45 -15.72
CA GLN A 397 2.20 14.60 -15.79
C GLN A 397 2.71 15.42 -14.60
N VAL A 398 3.95 15.18 -14.16
CA VAL A 398 4.64 16.10 -13.25
C VAL A 398 5.81 16.78 -13.95
N GLN A 399 5.77 18.11 -13.99
CA GLN A 399 6.90 18.93 -14.41
C GLN A 399 7.74 19.29 -13.19
N ILE A 400 8.99 18.81 -13.12
CA ILE A 400 9.92 19.19 -12.06
C ILE A 400 10.33 20.65 -12.27
N LEU A 401 9.98 21.49 -11.30
CA LEU A 401 10.25 22.92 -11.36
C LEU A 401 11.66 23.24 -10.86
N LYS A 402 12.04 22.63 -9.73
CA LYS A 402 13.30 22.92 -9.05
C LYS A 402 13.84 21.68 -8.36
N VAL A 403 15.18 21.53 -8.41
CA VAL A 403 15.94 20.56 -7.62
C VAL A 403 17.22 21.23 -7.16
N GLY A 404 17.35 21.45 -5.86
CA GLY A 404 18.49 22.11 -5.25
C GLY A 404 19.15 21.25 -4.17
N VAL A 405 20.48 21.13 -4.19
CA VAL A 405 21.24 20.48 -3.11
C VAL A 405 22.48 21.31 -2.79
N ASP A 406 22.71 21.55 -1.50
CA ASP A 406 23.91 22.19 -0.93
C ASP A 406 25.15 21.53 -1.53
N THR A 407 26.09 22.36 -2.00
CA THR A 407 27.28 21.89 -2.72
C THR A 407 28.10 20.86 -1.93
N ASN A 408 28.15 20.98 -0.59
CA ASN A 408 28.85 20.07 0.31
C ASN A 408 28.08 18.77 0.58
N ALA A 409 26.77 18.75 0.29
CA ALA A 409 25.91 17.60 0.47
C ALA A 409 25.66 16.81 -0.83
N ARG A 410 26.21 17.26 -1.97
CA ARG A 410 26.10 16.57 -3.26
C ARG A 410 26.78 15.21 -3.24
N ARG A 411 26.37 14.35 -4.19
CA ARG A 411 26.88 12.97 -4.38
C ARG A 411 26.61 12.02 -3.20
N ARG A 412 25.76 12.41 -2.25
CA ARG A 412 25.25 11.56 -1.15
C ARG A 412 23.92 10.86 -1.44
N GLY A 413 23.35 11.08 -2.64
CA GLY A 413 22.05 10.53 -3.04
C GLY A 413 20.83 11.42 -2.73
N ILE A 414 21.02 12.59 -2.11
CA ILE A 414 19.91 13.47 -1.67
C ILE A 414 18.98 13.89 -2.81
N ALA A 415 19.52 14.32 -3.95
CA ALA A 415 18.69 14.72 -5.10
C ALA A 415 17.85 13.56 -5.66
N ARG A 416 18.40 12.34 -5.66
CA ARG A 416 17.70 11.12 -6.11
C ARG A 416 16.50 10.84 -5.20
N GLU A 417 16.73 10.93 -3.90
CA GLU A 417 15.70 10.69 -2.88
C GLU A 417 14.60 11.76 -2.92
N LEU A 418 14.98 13.04 -3.03
CA LEU A 418 14.01 14.14 -3.18
C LEU A 418 13.15 13.99 -4.44
N LEU A 419 13.75 13.59 -5.56
CA LEU A 419 13.01 13.33 -6.80
C LEU A 419 12.06 12.14 -6.67
N ALA A 420 12.47 11.08 -5.98
CA ALA A 420 11.61 9.93 -5.71
C ALA A 420 10.39 10.32 -4.86
N ARG A 421 10.57 11.19 -3.86
CA ARG A 421 9.48 11.69 -3.01
C ARG A 421 8.51 12.60 -3.76
N VAL A 422 9.05 13.51 -4.58
CA VAL A 422 8.22 14.33 -5.48
C VAL A 422 7.42 13.45 -6.44
N ALA A 423 8.05 12.40 -6.97
CA ALA A 423 7.41 11.47 -7.88
C ALA A 423 6.34 10.58 -7.22
N ALA A 424 6.53 10.21 -5.95
CA ALA A 424 5.54 9.48 -5.16
C ALA A 424 4.26 10.30 -4.98
N ASP A 425 4.37 11.52 -4.45
CA ASP A 425 3.22 12.41 -4.27
C ASP A 425 2.57 12.78 -5.60
N ALA A 426 3.36 12.95 -6.67
CA ALA A 426 2.83 13.19 -8.00
C ALA A 426 1.99 12.01 -8.52
N ARG A 427 2.40 10.77 -8.24
CA ARG A 427 1.65 9.56 -8.58
C ARG A 427 0.31 9.52 -7.88
N ASP A 428 0.28 9.89 -6.60
CA ASP A 428 -0.95 9.98 -5.80
C ASP A 428 -1.91 11.04 -6.36
N LEU A 429 -1.38 12.08 -7.01
CA LEU A 429 -2.13 13.10 -7.74
C LEU A 429 -2.47 12.72 -9.19
N GLY A 430 -2.17 11.48 -9.62
CA GLY A 430 -2.54 10.94 -10.93
C GLY A 430 -1.50 11.14 -12.03
N ALA A 431 -0.28 11.57 -11.71
CA ALA A 431 0.81 11.63 -12.68
C ALA A 431 1.27 10.22 -13.11
N GLN A 432 1.61 10.07 -14.38
CA GLN A 432 2.11 8.81 -14.95
C GLN A 432 3.56 8.93 -15.43
N GLU A 433 3.98 10.12 -15.81
CA GLU A 433 5.34 10.40 -16.27
C GLU A 433 5.84 11.74 -15.72
N CYS A 434 7.15 11.97 -15.88
CA CYS A 434 7.85 13.13 -15.38
C CYS A 434 8.59 13.86 -16.49
N SER A 435 8.55 15.18 -16.47
CA SER A 435 9.33 16.04 -17.36
C SER A 435 10.12 17.08 -16.58
N LEU A 436 11.24 17.54 -17.15
CA LEU A 436 12.08 18.56 -16.57
C LEU A 436 12.88 19.33 -17.62
N GLU A 437 13.32 20.53 -17.25
CA GLU A 437 14.30 21.32 -17.99
C GLU A 437 15.61 21.42 -17.21
N VAL A 438 16.73 21.08 -17.87
CA VAL A 438 18.07 21.12 -17.26
C VAL A 438 19.06 21.91 -18.12
N ARG A 439 19.89 22.74 -17.49
CA ARG A 439 20.98 23.49 -18.14
C ARG A 439 21.88 22.58 -18.97
N ALA A 440 22.18 23.00 -20.20
CA ALA A 440 23.05 22.28 -21.12
C ALA A 440 24.45 22.02 -20.57
N ALA A 441 24.99 22.93 -19.75
CA ALA A 441 26.27 22.78 -19.09
C ALA A 441 26.23 21.91 -17.82
N ASN A 442 25.03 21.60 -17.27
CA ASN A 442 24.89 20.85 -16.02
C ASN A 442 24.94 19.33 -16.24
N THR A 443 26.11 18.86 -16.67
CA THR A 443 26.40 17.44 -16.94
C THR A 443 26.17 16.53 -15.73
N GLY A 444 26.37 17.04 -14.51
CA GLY A 444 26.13 16.30 -13.27
C GLY A 444 24.65 16.00 -13.03
N ALA A 445 23.76 16.95 -13.30
CA ALA A 445 22.32 16.75 -13.22
C ALA A 445 21.81 15.88 -14.36
N GLN A 446 22.29 16.10 -15.59
CA GLN A 446 21.94 15.25 -16.75
C GLN A 446 22.26 13.78 -16.48
N ALA A 447 23.45 13.46 -15.97
CA ALA A 447 23.81 12.09 -15.61
C ALA A 447 22.94 11.49 -14.49
N LEU A 448 22.46 12.30 -13.54
CA LEU A 448 21.51 11.84 -12.52
C LEU A 448 20.16 11.48 -13.17
N TYR A 449 19.64 12.36 -14.04
CA TYR A 449 18.35 12.14 -14.71
C TYR A 449 18.39 10.96 -15.68
N GLU A 450 19.46 10.80 -16.45
CA GLU A 450 19.67 9.61 -17.29
C GLU A 450 19.69 8.32 -16.46
N ALA A 451 20.36 8.33 -15.30
CA ALA A 451 20.37 7.20 -14.37
C ALA A 451 19.02 6.96 -13.67
N LEU A 452 18.06 7.87 -13.81
CA LEU A 452 16.67 7.72 -13.40
C LEU A 452 15.74 7.35 -14.56
N GLY A 453 16.30 7.12 -15.76
CA GLY A 453 15.55 6.71 -16.95
C GLY A 453 15.03 7.86 -17.80
N PHE A 454 15.39 9.12 -17.51
CA PHE A 454 15.03 10.26 -18.35
C PHE A 454 15.81 10.24 -19.66
N ARG A 455 15.16 10.69 -20.72
CA ARG A 455 15.72 10.83 -22.07
C ARG A 455 15.56 12.27 -22.54
N ALA A 456 16.57 12.80 -23.23
CA ALA A 456 16.49 14.10 -23.85
C ALA A 456 15.52 14.07 -25.05
N LEU A 457 14.53 14.96 -25.05
CA LEU A 457 13.57 15.12 -26.15
C LEU A 457 13.93 16.25 -27.09
N GLY A 458 14.66 17.25 -26.60
CA GLY A 458 15.05 18.42 -27.38
C GLY A 458 15.71 19.48 -26.52
N THR A 459 15.98 20.63 -27.14
CA THR A 459 16.63 21.77 -26.50
C THR A 459 15.76 23.01 -26.65
N ARG A 460 15.58 23.79 -25.58
CA ARG A 460 15.02 25.13 -25.60
C ARG A 460 16.16 26.15 -25.64
N PRO A 461 16.34 26.87 -26.77
CA PRO A 461 17.36 27.90 -26.87
C PRO A 461 17.06 29.05 -25.92
N HIS A 462 18.09 29.60 -25.27
CA HIS A 462 18.01 30.79 -24.43
C HIS A 462 16.91 30.76 -23.35
N TYR A 463 16.75 29.60 -22.72
CA TYR A 463 15.71 29.38 -21.72
C TYR A 463 16.02 30.05 -20.38
N TYR A 464 17.27 29.96 -19.93
CA TYR A 464 17.69 30.52 -18.66
C TYR A 464 17.97 32.02 -18.76
N SER A 465 17.87 32.75 -17.64
CA SER A 465 17.99 34.22 -17.61
C SER A 465 19.34 34.77 -18.07
N ASP A 466 20.40 33.94 -18.07
CA ASP A 466 21.72 34.24 -18.60
C ASP A 466 21.89 33.90 -20.09
N GLY A 467 20.82 33.42 -20.75
CA GLY A 467 20.80 33.04 -22.15
C GLY A 467 21.27 31.62 -22.43
N GLU A 468 21.52 30.79 -21.40
CA GLU A 468 21.86 29.38 -21.58
C GLU A 468 20.65 28.55 -22.06
N ASP A 469 20.94 27.54 -22.86
CA ASP A 469 19.96 26.58 -23.35
C ASP A 469 19.55 25.56 -22.27
N ALA A 470 18.32 25.08 -22.34
CA ALA A 470 17.83 23.99 -21.51
C ALA A 470 17.58 22.73 -22.34
N LEU A 471 18.06 21.58 -21.90
CA LEU A 471 17.59 20.29 -22.40
C LEU A 471 16.24 19.98 -21.76
N ILE A 472 15.25 19.66 -22.59
CA ILE A 472 13.98 19.09 -22.16
C ILE A 472 14.21 17.59 -22.01
N MET A 473 13.98 17.06 -20.83
CA MET A 473 14.06 15.63 -20.56
C MET A 473 12.72 15.10 -20.08
N GLN A 474 12.37 13.88 -20.49
CA GLN A 474 11.18 13.16 -20.05
C GLN A 474 11.56 11.74 -19.63
N GLY A 475 10.94 11.23 -18.58
CA GLY A 475 11.22 9.92 -18.05
C GLY A 475 10.08 9.36 -17.18
N PRO A 476 10.24 8.12 -16.70
CA PRO A 476 9.32 7.54 -15.73
C PRO A 476 9.39 8.32 -14.41
N LEU A 477 8.38 8.17 -13.56
CA LEU A 477 8.39 8.67 -12.18
C LEU A 477 9.45 7.92 -11.35
N PRO A 478 10.53 8.59 -10.86
CA PRO A 478 11.58 7.95 -10.05
C PRO A 478 11.06 7.20 -8.82
N ILE A 479 11.77 6.15 -8.43
CA ILE A 479 11.50 5.34 -7.24
C ILE A 479 12.75 5.34 -6.37
N ALA A 480 12.59 5.44 -5.06
CA ALA A 480 13.71 5.46 -4.13
C ALA A 480 14.35 4.07 -4.04
N THR A 481 15.68 4.04 -3.97
CA THR A 481 16.51 2.81 -4.15
C THR A 481 16.49 1.83 -2.98
N HIS A 482 15.86 2.17 -1.85
CA HIS A 482 15.70 1.32 -0.66
C HIS A 482 14.27 1.41 -0.13
N ASP A 483 13.36 1.73 -1.04
CA ASP A 483 12.01 2.15 -0.74
C ASP A 483 11.05 1.35 -1.60
N VAL A 484 10.21 0.57 -0.93
CA VAL A 484 9.07 -0.07 -1.56
C VAL A 484 7.83 0.69 -1.13
N ALA A 485 7.28 1.50 -2.03
CA ALA A 485 6.03 2.26 -1.83
C ALA A 485 6.05 3.37 -0.74
N GLY A 486 7.18 4.02 -0.56
CA GLY A 486 7.44 5.01 0.50
C GLY A 486 7.87 4.39 1.85
N MET A 487 8.15 3.09 1.93
CA MET A 487 8.54 2.35 3.14
C MET A 487 10.00 1.90 3.11
N GLU A 488 10.71 2.11 4.22
CA GLU A 488 12.06 1.58 4.42
C GLU A 488 12.02 0.06 4.54
N LEU A 489 12.88 -0.61 3.77
CA LEU A 489 13.07 -2.05 3.86
C LEU A 489 14.03 -2.42 4.99
N GLN A 490 13.54 -3.21 5.94
CA GLN A 490 14.34 -3.89 6.95
C GLN A 490 14.66 -5.29 6.42
N ILE A 491 15.95 -5.60 6.35
CA ILE A 491 16.44 -6.86 5.79
C ILE A 491 17.27 -7.52 6.88
N ASP A 492 16.74 -8.60 7.43
CA ASP A 492 17.47 -9.39 8.40
C ASP A 492 18.58 -10.18 7.70
N ALA A 493 19.69 -10.37 8.41
CA ALA A 493 20.91 -10.96 7.87
C ALA A 493 20.73 -12.47 7.61
N ALA A 494 20.08 -12.83 6.51
CA ALA A 494 20.15 -14.15 5.93
C ALA A 494 21.42 -14.30 5.05
N ARG A 495 21.85 -15.54 4.81
CA ARG A 495 23.16 -15.95 4.26
C ARG A 495 23.82 -14.91 3.32
N THR A 496 25.01 -14.43 3.70
CA THR A 496 25.88 -13.56 2.88
C THR A 496 26.61 -14.30 1.74
N THR A 497 26.27 -15.56 1.47
CA THR A 497 26.97 -16.37 0.45
C THR A 497 26.27 -16.23 -0.90
N GLN A 498 27.02 -15.88 -1.95
CA GLN A 498 26.51 -15.86 -3.32
C GLN A 498 26.08 -17.28 -3.76
N VAL A 499 24.80 -17.45 -4.08
CA VAL A 499 24.16 -18.69 -4.54
C VAL A 499 24.08 -18.64 -6.07
N THR A 500 24.90 -19.42 -6.75
CA THR A 500 24.76 -19.60 -8.22
C THR A 500 23.58 -20.52 -8.55
N ASP A 501 23.12 -20.57 -9.80
CA ASP A 501 22.07 -21.51 -10.26
C ASP A 501 22.37 -22.99 -9.90
N GLU A 502 23.65 -23.37 -9.85
CA GLU A 502 24.09 -24.70 -9.40
C GLU A 502 23.94 -24.95 -7.89
N VAL A 503 23.88 -23.88 -7.08
CA VAL A 503 23.67 -23.92 -5.63
C VAL A 503 22.16 -23.86 -5.31
N ALA A 504 21.36 -23.12 -6.08
CA ALA A 504 19.90 -23.09 -5.93
C ALA A 504 19.27 -24.49 -6.07
N ASN A 505 19.78 -25.32 -6.98
CA ASN A 505 19.38 -26.73 -7.14
C ASN A 505 19.90 -27.68 -6.04
N LYS A 506 20.75 -27.19 -5.12
CA LYS A 506 21.26 -27.95 -3.96
C LYS A 506 20.60 -27.55 -2.65
N LEU A 507 19.79 -26.48 -2.64
CA LEU A 507 19.01 -26.12 -1.47
C LEU A 507 17.98 -27.22 -1.15
N PRO A 508 17.79 -27.59 0.13
CA PRO A 508 16.77 -28.55 0.53
C PRO A 508 15.36 -28.09 0.13
N SER A 509 14.58 -28.97 -0.50
CA SER A 509 13.13 -28.78 -0.67
C SER A 509 12.36 -29.19 0.60
N PRO A 510 11.20 -28.58 0.90
CA PRO A 510 10.54 -27.52 0.12
C PRO A 510 11.17 -26.13 0.32
N ARG A 511 11.11 -25.31 -0.73
CA ARG A 511 11.41 -23.87 -0.69
C ARG A 511 10.10 -23.12 -0.64
N ILE A 512 9.79 -22.50 0.49
CA ILE A 512 8.48 -21.88 0.73
C ILE A 512 8.64 -20.37 0.87
N LEU A 513 7.94 -19.61 0.03
CA LEU A 513 7.79 -18.16 0.18
C LEU A 513 6.59 -17.89 1.10
N ALA A 514 6.84 -17.26 2.25
CA ALA A 514 5.80 -16.84 3.17
C ALA A 514 5.58 -15.33 3.10
N ILE A 515 4.32 -14.90 3.26
CA ILE A 515 3.90 -13.50 3.21
C ILE A 515 3.14 -13.15 4.50
N GLU A 516 3.48 -12.00 5.09
CA GLU A 516 2.79 -11.43 6.25
C GLU A 516 2.27 -10.02 5.88
N SER A 517 0.97 -9.80 6.06
CA SER A 517 0.28 -8.55 5.72
C SER A 517 -0.97 -8.35 6.61
N SER A 518 -0.92 -8.75 7.87
CA SER A 518 -2.06 -8.72 8.79
C SER A 518 -2.35 -7.33 9.36
N CYS A 519 -1.36 -6.45 9.45
CA CYS A 519 -1.50 -5.12 10.07
C CYS A 519 -0.80 -4.00 9.29
N ASP A 520 0.37 -3.52 9.72
CA ASP A 520 1.09 -2.39 9.14
C ASP A 520 2.51 -2.74 8.63
N GLU A 521 2.88 -4.01 8.67
CA GLU A 521 4.08 -4.54 8.02
C GLU A 521 3.70 -5.37 6.77
N THR A 522 4.36 -5.08 5.65
CA THR A 522 4.36 -5.99 4.48
C THR A 522 5.66 -6.75 4.51
N ALA A 523 5.61 -8.05 4.76
CA ALA A 523 6.82 -8.86 4.86
C ALA A 523 6.78 -10.11 3.98
N ALA A 524 7.95 -10.53 3.52
CA ALA A 524 8.14 -11.81 2.84
C ALA A 524 9.42 -12.50 3.31
N ALA A 525 9.38 -13.82 3.45
CA ALA A 525 10.52 -14.62 3.85
C ALA A 525 10.57 -15.94 3.09
N LEU A 526 11.77 -16.46 2.88
CA LEU A 526 12.00 -17.77 2.27
C LEU A 526 12.60 -18.72 3.29
N VAL A 527 12.02 -19.92 3.38
CA VAL A 527 12.56 -21.03 4.17
C VAL A 527 12.83 -22.23 3.28
N ASP A 528 13.89 -22.98 3.59
CA ASP A 528 14.20 -24.25 2.94
C ASP A 528 13.72 -25.47 3.75
N GLY A 529 13.84 -26.67 3.17
CA GLY A 529 13.38 -27.90 3.80
C GLY A 529 14.12 -28.33 5.07
N SER A 530 15.22 -27.64 5.42
CA SER A 530 15.93 -27.86 6.68
C SER A 530 15.45 -26.93 7.81
N GLY A 531 14.55 -25.99 7.51
CA GLY A 531 14.09 -24.97 8.45
C GLY A 531 14.99 -23.74 8.50
N GLU A 532 15.90 -23.58 7.54
CA GLU A 532 16.76 -22.39 7.47
C GLU A 532 16.06 -21.26 6.71
N LEU A 533 16.05 -20.06 7.31
CA LEU A 533 15.57 -18.84 6.66
C LEU A 533 16.64 -18.32 5.68
N LEU A 534 16.31 -18.32 4.39
CA LEU A 534 17.17 -17.88 3.28
C LEU A 534 17.11 -16.37 3.06
N SER A 535 15.99 -15.74 3.42
CA SER A 535 15.76 -14.29 3.41
C SER A 535 14.55 -13.95 4.27
N ASP A 536 14.55 -12.75 4.86
CA ASP A 536 13.41 -12.16 5.59
C ASP A 536 13.45 -10.65 5.38
N VAL A 537 12.42 -10.13 4.72
CA VAL A 537 12.31 -8.74 4.27
C VAL A 537 11.02 -8.15 4.80
N VAL A 538 11.12 -6.99 5.45
CA VAL A 538 9.98 -6.29 6.04
C VAL A 538 9.94 -4.85 5.52
N ALA A 539 8.83 -4.44 4.92
CA ALA A 539 8.50 -3.05 4.63
C ALA A 539 7.50 -2.54 5.69
N SER A 540 7.92 -1.59 6.52
CA SER A 540 7.10 -1.08 7.63
C SER A 540 6.37 0.21 7.27
N GLN A 541 5.08 0.28 7.63
CA GLN A 541 4.23 1.46 7.40
C GLN A 541 4.18 2.42 8.60
N ILE A 542 4.99 2.20 9.64
CA ILE A 542 4.92 2.97 10.90
C ILE A 542 4.90 4.49 10.65
N ASP A 543 5.74 4.99 9.74
CA ASP A 543 5.84 6.43 9.41
C ASP A 543 4.55 6.99 8.78
N PHE A 544 3.79 6.17 8.05
CA PHE A 544 2.50 6.55 7.48
C PHE A 544 1.43 6.68 8.55
N HIS A 545 1.45 5.79 9.55
CA HIS A 545 0.44 5.73 10.61
C HIS A 545 0.74 6.66 11.79
N ALA A 546 2.02 7.01 11.99
CA ALA A 546 2.47 7.88 13.08
C ALA A 546 1.71 9.21 13.13
N ARG A 547 1.39 9.80 11.96
CA ARG A 547 0.65 11.07 11.86
C ARG A 547 -0.80 10.99 12.39
N PHE A 548 -1.39 9.79 12.42
CA PHE A 548 -2.74 9.54 12.95
C PHE A 548 -2.72 9.06 14.41
N GLY A 549 -1.52 8.76 14.93
CA GLY A 549 -1.30 8.24 16.28
C GLY A 549 -1.90 6.83 16.46
N GLY A 550 -1.78 6.00 15.42
CA GLY A 550 -2.24 4.62 15.35
C GLY A 550 -2.52 4.17 13.91
N VAL A 551 -2.60 2.85 13.69
CA VAL A 551 -2.83 2.26 12.37
C VAL A 551 -4.19 2.66 11.79
N VAL A 552 -4.19 3.17 10.55
CA VAL A 552 -5.40 3.45 9.76
C VAL A 552 -5.63 2.29 8.79
N PRO A 553 -6.67 1.46 8.97
CA PRO A 553 -6.85 0.22 8.20
C PRO A 553 -6.89 0.41 6.68
N GLU A 554 -7.49 1.50 6.22
CA GLU A 554 -7.63 1.81 4.80
C GLU A 554 -6.28 2.18 4.16
N ILE A 555 -5.44 2.96 4.85
CA ILE A 555 -4.08 3.29 4.40
C ILE A 555 -3.22 2.02 4.41
N ALA A 556 -3.35 1.19 5.45
CA ALA A 556 -2.58 -0.03 5.56
C ALA A 556 -2.83 -0.99 4.38
N SER A 557 -4.10 -1.19 4.05
CA SER A 557 -4.52 -1.99 2.90
C SER A 557 -3.95 -1.47 1.57
N ARG A 558 -3.84 -0.14 1.39
CA ARG A 558 -3.26 0.46 0.17
C ARG A 558 -1.76 0.20 0.09
N LYS A 559 -1.04 0.40 1.20
CA LYS A 559 0.40 0.20 1.26
C LYS A 559 0.82 -1.26 1.04
N HIS A 560 0.04 -2.24 1.50
CA HIS A 560 0.30 -3.63 1.13
C HIS A 560 0.21 -3.86 -0.39
N ILE A 561 -0.79 -3.32 -1.09
CA ILE A 561 -0.93 -3.47 -2.55
C ILE A 561 0.25 -2.84 -3.30
N GLU A 562 0.68 -1.66 -2.83
CA GLU A 562 1.80 -0.95 -3.42
C GLU A 562 3.13 -1.71 -3.22
N ALA A 563 3.28 -2.43 -2.09
CA ALA A 563 4.56 -3.00 -1.70
C ALA A 563 4.75 -4.49 -1.94
N ILE A 564 3.68 -5.28 -1.98
CA ILE A 564 3.76 -6.74 -1.92
C ILE A 564 4.65 -7.35 -3.01
N CYS A 565 4.62 -6.84 -4.25
CA CYS A 565 5.51 -7.30 -5.32
C CYS A 565 6.98 -7.01 -4.97
N GLY A 566 7.31 -5.76 -4.64
CA GLY A 566 8.69 -5.34 -4.37
C GLY A 566 9.30 -6.04 -3.15
N VAL A 567 8.50 -6.30 -2.12
CA VAL A 567 8.94 -7.09 -0.95
C VAL A 567 9.21 -8.55 -1.33
N CYS A 568 8.36 -9.17 -2.14
CA CYS A 568 8.59 -10.54 -2.62
C CYS A 568 9.80 -10.63 -3.57
N ASP A 569 9.95 -9.66 -4.48
CA ASP A 569 11.06 -9.60 -5.43
C ASP A 569 12.40 -9.43 -4.69
N GLU A 570 12.49 -8.50 -3.72
CA GLU A 570 13.69 -8.35 -2.88
C GLU A 570 13.97 -9.63 -2.07
N CYS A 571 12.94 -10.28 -1.54
CA CYS A 571 13.07 -11.53 -0.79
C CYS A 571 13.67 -12.66 -1.66
N LEU A 572 13.18 -12.80 -2.89
CA LEU A 572 13.69 -13.75 -3.88
C LEU A 572 15.11 -13.40 -4.33
N ASP A 573 15.39 -12.13 -4.62
CA ASP A 573 16.72 -11.65 -5.02
C ASP A 573 17.77 -11.89 -3.93
N ARG A 574 17.42 -11.68 -2.66
CA ARG A 574 18.29 -11.96 -1.50
C ARG A 574 18.63 -13.44 -1.39
N ALA A 575 17.65 -14.31 -1.63
CA ALA A 575 17.86 -15.76 -1.68
C ALA A 575 18.49 -16.23 -2.99
N GLN A 576 18.60 -15.35 -4.00
CA GLN A 576 19.02 -15.64 -5.38
C GLN A 576 18.18 -16.78 -5.98
N LEU A 577 16.88 -16.70 -5.75
CA LEU A 577 15.87 -17.60 -6.28
C LEU A 577 14.93 -16.83 -7.21
N THR A 578 14.23 -17.57 -8.05
CA THR A 578 13.13 -17.06 -8.86
C THR A 578 11.83 -17.72 -8.43
N TRP A 579 10.69 -17.16 -8.84
CA TRP A 579 9.37 -17.74 -8.60
C TRP A 579 9.27 -19.24 -8.99
N LYS A 580 9.94 -19.66 -10.07
CA LYS A 580 9.95 -21.05 -10.55
C LYS A 580 10.71 -22.03 -9.64
N ASN A 581 11.48 -21.53 -8.67
CA ASN A 581 12.19 -22.37 -7.72
C ASN A 581 11.36 -22.70 -6.48
N LEU A 582 10.17 -22.13 -6.33
CA LEU A 582 9.35 -22.30 -5.14
C LEU A 582 8.56 -23.61 -5.19
N ASP A 583 8.44 -24.27 -4.04
CA ASP A 583 7.71 -25.52 -3.87
C ASP A 583 6.35 -25.29 -3.19
N ALA A 584 6.12 -24.13 -2.55
CA ALA A 584 4.82 -23.68 -2.02
C ALA A 584 4.81 -22.16 -1.74
N ILE A 585 3.61 -21.59 -1.64
CA ILE A 585 3.39 -20.20 -1.19
C ILE A 585 2.55 -20.22 0.08
N ALA A 586 3.00 -19.51 1.10
CA ALA A 586 2.32 -19.38 2.38
C ALA A 586 1.93 -17.93 2.66
N VAL A 587 0.85 -17.74 3.43
CA VAL A 587 0.40 -16.40 3.81
C VAL A 587 -0.34 -16.38 5.12
N THR A 588 -0.21 -15.28 5.86
CA THR A 588 -1.06 -14.99 6.99
C THR A 588 -2.50 -14.75 6.55
N TYR A 589 -3.44 -15.58 7.02
CA TYR A 589 -4.87 -15.46 6.67
C TYR A 589 -5.73 -14.92 7.82
N ALA A 590 -5.26 -15.04 9.06
CA ALA A 590 -5.97 -14.60 10.27
C ALA A 590 -5.07 -14.64 11.52
N PRO A 591 -5.43 -13.94 12.62
CA PRO A 591 -6.30 -12.76 12.64
C PRO A 591 -5.57 -11.52 12.12
N GLY A 592 -6.29 -10.41 11.94
CA GLY A 592 -5.71 -9.15 11.46
C GLY A 592 -6.74 -8.18 10.89
N LEU A 593 -6.26 -7.08 10.30
CA LEU A 593 -7.10 -6.15 9.57
C LEU A 593 -7.56 -6.81 8.27
N VAL A 594 -8.87 -7.07 8.13
CA VAL A 594 -9.42 -7.78 6.97
C VAL A 594 -9.02 -7.16 5.62
N GLY A 595 -8.96 -5.83 5.54
CA GLY A 595 -8.54 -5.12 4.33
C GLY A 595 -7.09 -5.38 3.95
N ALA A 596 -6.21 -5.57 4.94
CA ALA A 596 -4.80 -5.88 4.77
C ALA A 596 -4.58 -7.37 4.46
N LEU A 597 -5.22 -8.26 5.22
CA LEU A 597 -5.14 -9.71 5.04
C LEU A 597 -5.59 -10.14 3.63
N VAL A 598 -6.68 -9.55 3.12
CA VAL A 598 -7.19 -9.87 1.78
C VAL A 598 -6.15 -9.60 0.69
N VAL A 599 -5.28 -8.59 0.85
CA VAL A 599 -4.20 -8.30 -0.10
C VAL A 599 -3.22 -9.46 -0.17
N GLY A 600 -2.68 -9.87 0.98
CA GLY A 600 -1.76 -11.00 1.06
C GLY A 600 -2.40 -12.29 0.55
N VAL A 601 -3.61 -12.63 1.03
CA VAL A 601 -4.32 -13.85 0.65
C VAL A 601 -4.60 -13.90 -0.86
N ALA A 602 -5.10 -12.82 -1.46
CA ALA A 602 -5.38 -12.77 -2.89
C ALA A 602 -4.09 -12.88 -3.73
N PHE A 603 -3.02 -12.18 -3.36
CA PHE A 603 -1.72 -12.26 -4.03
C PHE A 603 -1.11 -13.66 -3.93
N ALA A 604 -1.06 -14.24 -2.72
CA ALA A 604 -0.48 -15.55 -2.47
C ALA A 604 -1.23 -16.67 -3.22
N LYS A 605 -2.57 -16.61 -3.24
CA LYS A 605 -3.37 -17.56 -4.05
C LYS A 605 -3.09 -17.41 -5.55
N GLY A 606 -3.01 -16.18 -6.05
CA GLY A 606 -2.68 -15.92 -7.45
C GLY A 606 -1.31 -16.49 -7.85
N ALA A 607 -0.30 -16.29 -6.99
CA ALA A 607 1.04 -16.83 -7.20
C ALA A 607 1.10 -18.36 -7.10
N ALA A 608 0.46 -18.96 -6.08
CA ALA A 608 0.39 -20.41 -5.92
C ALA A 608 -0.31 -21.09 -7.11
N TRP A 609 -1.44 -20.50 -7.55
CA TRP A 609 -2.18 -20.95 -8.71
C TRP A 609 -1.33 -20.90 -9.98
N ALA A 610 -0.63 -19.78 -10.22
CA ALA A 610 0.24 -19.60 -11.38
C ALA A 610 1.39 -20.62 -11.45
N LEU A 611 2.00 -20.95 -10.31
CA LEU A 611 3.12 -21.89 -10.22
C LEU A 611 2.70 -23.36 -10.13
N GLU A 612 1.40 -23.64 -9.96
CA GLU A 612 0.88 -24.98 -9.65
C GLU A 612 1.45 -25.60 -8.38
N VAL A 613 1.68 -24.78 -7.35
CA VAL A 613 2.22 -25.21 -6.06
C VAL A 613 1.18 -25.10 -4.95
N PRO A 614 1.33 -25.85 -3.85
CA PRO A 614 0.43 -25.74 -2.71
C PRO A 614 0.33 -24.32 -2.14
N PHE A 615 -0.90 -23.95 -1.78
CA PHE A 615 -1.23 -22.72 -1.06
C PHE A 615 -1.43 -23.03 0.43
N ILE A 616 -0.69 -22.35 1.30
CA ILE A 616 -0.70 -22.58 2.75
C ILE A 616 -1.21 -21.32 3.45
N GLY A 617 -2.34 -21.41 4.14
CA GLY A 617 -2.68 -20.42 5.16
C GLY A 617 -1.77 -20.58 6.38
N VAL A 618 -1.54 -19.50 7.11
CA VAL A 618 -0.88 -19.54 8.42
C VAL A 618 -1.60 -18.60 9.40
N HIS A 619 -1.81 -19.09 10.63
CA HIS A 619 -2.38 -18.27 11.69
C HIS A 619 -1.31 -17.34 12.27
N HIS A 620 -1.53 -16.03 12.22
CA HIS A 620 -0.59 -14.99 12.63
C HIS A 620 -0.03 -15.22 14.04
N LEU A 621 -0.91 -15.52 15.01
CA LEU A 621 -0.49 -15.76 16.39
C LEU A 621 0.30 -17.05 16.56
N GLU A 622 0.10 -18.04 15.68
CA GLU A 622 0.93 -19.25 15.66
C GLU A 622 2.34 -18.89 15.17
N GLY A 623 2.46 -18.01 14.18
CA GLY A 623 3.73 -17.40 13.77
C GLY A 623 4.49 -16.84 14.96
N HIS A 624 3.86 -16.00 15.78
CA HIS A 624 4.50 -15.44 16.98
C HIS A 624 4.96 -16.49 18.02
N LEU A 625 4.36 -17.69 18.04
CA LEU A 625 4.90 -18.80 18.83
C LEU A 625 6.20 -19.34 18.21
N TYR A 626 6.22 -19.52 16.88
CA TYR A 626 7.35 -20.00 16.09
C TYR A 626 8.50 -19.00 16.00
N ALA A 627 8.28 -17.70 16.21
CA ALA A 627 9.36 -16.71 16.27
C ALA A 627 10.46 -17.10 17.29
N ASN A 628 10.12 -17.88 18.32
CA ASN A 628 11.10 -18.43 19.27
C ASN A 628 12.07 -19.45 18.63
N LYS A 629 11.64 -20.21 17.60
CA LYS A 629 12.51 -21.15 16.86
C LYS A 629 13.61 -20.42 16.09
N ILE A 630 13.40 -19.16 15.68
CA ILE A 630 14.42 -18.35 14.99
C ILE A 630 15.63 -18.12 15.90
N GLY A 631 15.39 -17.80 17.19
CA GLY A 631 16.46 -17.59 18.17
C GLY A 631 16.96 -18.86 18.86
N ALA A 632 16.12 -19.89 18.93
CA ALA A 632 16.42 -21.16 19.58
C ALA A 632 15.92 -22.34 18.72
N PRO A 633 16.69 -22.76 17.70
CA PRO A 633 16.28 -23.85 16.79
C PRO A 633 16.05 -25.20 17.47
N ASP A 634 16.61 -25.42 18.67
CA ASP A 634 16.43 -26.64 19.48
C ASP A 634 15.14 -26.60 20.34
N PHE A 635 14.32 -25.56 20.21
CA PHE A 635 13.12 -25.38 21.00
C PHE A 635 12.02 -26.37 20.60
N GLU A 636 11.49 -27.10 21.59
CA GLU A 636 10.34 -27.99 21.44
C GLU A 636 9.30 -27.77 22.55
N PRO A 637 7.99 -27.96 22.26
CA PRO A 637 6.92 -28.08 23.25
C PRO A 637 7.18 -29.26 24.23
N PRO A 638 6.53 -29.28 25.41
CA PRO A 638 5.50 -28.36 25.88
C PRO A 638 6.06 -27.08 26.52
N ALA A 639 5.36 -25.96 26.31
CA ALA A 639 5.73 -24.66 26.87
C ALA A 639 4.51 -23.82 27.23
N VAL A 640 4.68 -22.89 28.18
CA VAL A 640 3.73 -21.77 28.36
C VAL A 640 4.29 -20.55 27.64
N VAL A 641 3.48 -19.90 26.81
CA VAL A 641 3.88 -18.72 26.04
C VAL A 641 3.08 -17.52 26.49
N SER A 642 3.77 -16.43 26.83
CA SER A 642 3.15 -15.11 26.94
C SER A 642 3.27 -14.40 25.60
N LEU A 643 2.16 -14.28 24.89
CA LEU A 643 2.09 -13.59 23.60
C LEU A 643 1.53 -12.18 23.85
N VAL A 644 2.37 -11.17 23.63
CA VAL A 644 2.07 -9.77 23.93
C VAL A 644 2.44 -8.89 22.74
N SER A 645 1.46 -8.51 21.93
CA SER A 645 1.63 -7.66 20.74
C SER A 645 0.81 -6.36 20.84
N GLY A 646 0.76 -5.59 19.74
CA GLY A 646 -0.09 -4.40 19.60
C GLY A 646 -1.55 -4.71 19.93
N GLY A 647 -2.12 -5.72 19.26
CA GLY A 647 -3.53 -6.10 19.38
C GLY A 647 -3.82 -7.34 20.24
N ASN A 648 -2.81 -8.05 20.75
CA ASN A 648 -3.01 -9.31 21.46
C ASN A 648 -2.28 -9.34 22.82
N THR A 649 -2.93 -9.94 23.81
CA THR A 649 -2.30 -10.27 25.10
C THR A 649 -2.89 -11.57 25.59
N LEU A 650 -2.10 -12.64 25.48
CA LEU A 650 -2.50 -14.03 25.72
C LEU A 650 -1.47 -14.75 26.60
N LEU A 651 -1.96 -15.70 27.38
CA LEU A 651 -1.18 -16.80 27.94
C LEU A 651 -1.67 -18.10 27.32
N VAL A 652 -0.78 -18.77 26.61
CA VAL A 652 -1.08 -19.98 25.83
C VAL A 652 -0.28 -21.14 26.39
N TYR A 653 -0.93 -22.26 26.63
CA TYR A 653 -0.25 -23.53 26.86
C TYR A 653 -0.09 -24.25 25.53
N MET A 654 1.14 -24.29 25.03
CA MET A 654 1.51 -25.05 23.85
C MET A 654 1.84 -26.48 24.28
N LYS A 655 0.91 -27.40 24.02
CA LYS A 655 1.08 -28.83 24.35
C LYS A 655 1.99 -29.51 23.36
N ASP A 656 1.80 -29.19 22.08
CA ASP A 656 2.57 -29.65 20.94
C ASP A 656 2.43 -28.62 19.80
N TRP A 657 3.18 -28.76 18.72
CA TRP A 657 3.02 -27.94 17.52
C TRP A 657 1.62 -28.14 16.92
N GLY A 658 0.89 -27.05 16.67
CA GLY A 658 -0.51 -27.09 16.25
C GLY A 658 -1.52 -27.53 17.33
N ASN A 659 -1.12 -27.65 18.61
CA ASN A 659 -1.99 -28.00 19.73
C ASN A 659 -1.86 -26.99 20.87
N TYR A 660 -2.75 -25.99 20.84
CA TYR A 660 -2.72 -24.81 21.70
C TYR A 660 -3.95 -24.75 22.61
N GLU A 661 -3.75 -24.28 23.83
CA GLU A 661 -4.82 -23.97 24.78
C GLU A 661 -4.59 -22.56 25.35
N THR A 662 -5.50 -21.64 25.06
CA THR A 662 -5.48 -20.29 25.60
C THR A 662 -5.94 -20.33 27.06
N LEU A 663 -4.97 -20.20 27.98
CA LEU A 663 -5.22 -20.18 29.42
C LEU A 663 -5.85 -18.87 29.88
N GLY A 664 -5.53 -17.76 29.20
CA GLY A 664 -6.07 -16.45 29.51
C GLY A 664 -5.78 -15.43 28.42
N SER A 665 -6.74 -14.55 28.17
CA SER A 665 -6.64 -13.44 27.22
C SER A 665 -7.02 -12.12 27.89
N THR A 666 -6.66 -10.99 27.27
CA THR A 666 -7.24 -9.70 27.67
C THR A 666 -8.74 -9.68 27.40
N ILE A 667 -9.51 -9.09 28.32
CA ILE A 667 -10.94 -8.84 28.16
C ILE A 667 -11.24 -7.42 27.63
N ASP A 668 -10.21 -6.58 27.51
CA ASP A 668 -10.32 -5.19 27.04
C ASP A 668 -9.14 -4.79 26.13
N ASP A 669 -8.35 -3.79 26.51
CA ASP A 669 -7.20 -3.33 25.73
C ASP A 669 -6.07 -4.39 25.80
N ALA A 670 -5.35 -4.59 24.69
CA ALA A 670 -4.08 -5.32 24.71
C ALA A 670 -2.97 -4.46 25.32
N VAL A 671 -1.85 -5.09 25.71
CA VAL A 671 -0.71 -4.35 26.28
C VAL A 671 -0.17 -3.33 25.29
N GLY A 672 0.11 -3.71 24.04
CA GLY A 672 0.64 -2.77 23.05
C GLY A 672 -0.31 -1.58 22.83
N GLU A 673 -1.59 -1.85 22.65
CA GLU A 673 -2.64 -0.81 22.56
C GLU A 673 -2.69 0.10 23.80
N ALA A 674 -2.52 -0.44 25.01
CA ALA A 674 -2.47 0.36 26.23
C ALA A 674 -1.23 1.29 26.24
N PHE A 675 -0.08 0.80 25.77
CA PHE A 675 1.12 1.64 25.59
C PHE A 675 0.87 2.75 24.57
N ASP A 676 0.29 2.45 23.42
CA ASP A 676 0.00 3.45 22.38
C ASP A 676 -0.97 4.53 22.88
N LYS A 677 -2.03 4.14 23.59
CA LYS A 677 -3.00 5.09 24.17
C LYS A 677 -2.38 5.97 25.24
N VAL A 678 -1.51 5.43 26.10
CA VAL A 678 -0.80 6.22 27.12
C VAL A 678 0.21 7.18 26.49
N ALA A 679 0.97 6.72 25.49
CA ALA A 679 1.90 7.57 24.74
C ALA A 679 1.17 8.73 24.08
N LYS A 680 0.02 8.45 23.45
CA LYS A 680 -0.86 9.48 22.87
C LYS A 680 -1.38 10.48 23.90
N ALA A 681 -1.79 10.03 25.09
CA ALA A 681 -2.25 10.92 26.17
C ALA A 681 -1.14 11.85 26.71
N LEU A 682 0.11 11.37 26.68
CA LEU A 682 1.31 12.12 27.07
C LEU A 682 1.89 12.99 25.95
N GLY A 683 1.41 12.85 24.71
CA GLY A 683 1.93 13.58 23.55
C GLY A 683 3.27 13.05 23.03
N LEU A 684 3.55 11.76 23.25
CA LEU A 684 4.84 11.12 22.95
C LEU A 684 4.93 10.50 21.54
N GLY A 685 3.83 10.53 20.76
CA GLY A 685 3.78 9.98 19.41
C GLY A 685 3.43 8.50 19.34
N TYR A 686 3.69 7.90 18.17
CA TYR A 686 3.48 6.48 17.83
C TYR A 686 4.74 5.96 17.10
N PRO A 687 5.20 4.72 17.33
CA PRO A 687 4.62 3.70 18.21
C PRO A 687 4.93 3.95 19.70
N GLY A 688 3.94 3.74 20.56
CA GLY A 688 4.00 4.11 21.98
C GLY A 688 4.87 3.19 22.83
N GLY A 689 4.97 1.90 22.46
CA GLY A 689 5.80 0.90 23.16
C GLY A 689 7.25 1.34 23.37
N PRO A 690 8.03 1.57 22.29
CA PRO A 690 9.43 2.00 22.38
C PRO A 690 9.61 3.33 23.09
N VAL A 691 8.72 4.31 22.84
CA VAL A 691 8.84 5.66 23.41
C VAL A 691 8.60 5.64 24.92
N ILE A 692 7.53 4.99 25.39
CA ILE A 692 7.30 4.81 26.83
C ILE A 692 8.47 4.08 27.47
N SER A 693 9.02 3.05 26.82
CA SER A 693 10.15 2.31 27.40
C SER A 693 11.40 3.18 27.56
N ARG A 694 11.66 4.10 26.63
CA ARG A 694 12.79 5.04 26.70
C ARG A 694 12.61 6.08 27.82
N GLU A 695 11.41 6.61 27.98
CA GLU A 695 11.09 7.54 29.07
C GLU A 695 11.10 6.83 30.44
N ALA A 696 10.54 5.63 30.51
CA ALA A 696 10.48 4.81 31.73
C ALA A 696 11.88 4.48 32.28
N ALA A 697 12.89 4.32 31.43
CA ALA A 697 14.27 4.05 31.85
C ALA A 697 14.89 5.19 32.69
N GLN A 698 14.33 6.40 32.61
CA GLN A 698 14.78 7.59 33.34
C GLN A 698 13.93 7.88 34.59
N GLY A 699 12.82 7.15 34.77
CA GLY A 699 11.85 7.39 35.83
C GLY A 699 11.97 6.43 37.01
N ASN A 700 11.31 6.79 38.10
CA ASN A 700 11.14 5.93 39.26
C ASN A 700 9.84 5.09 39.10
N PRO A 701 9.93 3.74 39.00
CA PRO A 701 8.76 2.87 38.84
C PRO A 701 7.83 2.84 40.07
N ASP A 702 8.29 3.33 41.22
CA ASP A 702 7.51 3.41 42.46
C ASP A 702 6.93 4.81 42.74
N ALA A 703 7.12 5.76 41.82
CA ALA A 703 6.68 7.15 42.01
C ALA A 703 5.16 7.28 42.10
N ILE A 704 4.42 6.51 41.29
CA ILE A 704 2.97 6.61 41.17
C ILE A 704 2.33 5.23 41.34
N ALA A 705 1.40 5.12 42.30
CA ALA A 705 0.70 3.88 42.60
C ALA A 705 -0.45 3.61 41.61
N PHE A 706 -0.12 3.15 40.41
CA PHE A 706 -1.13 2.71 39.44
C PHE A 706 -1.72 1.31 39.76
N PRO A 707 -2.98 1.03 39.39
CA PRO A 707 -3.64 -0.24 39.74
C PRO A 707 -3.07 -1.45 38.99
N ARG A 708 -2.87 -2.57 39.70
CA ARG A 708 -2.53 -3.89 39.12
C ARG A 708 -3.80 -4.73 38.98
N ALA A 709 -4.59 -4.43 37.94
CA ALA A 709 -5.91 -5.03 37.74
C ALA A 709 -5.85 -6.57 37.65
N MET A 710 -6.84 -7.24 38.24
CA MET A 710 -7.00 -8.71 38.24
C MET A 710 -5.80 -9.51 38.78
N MET A 711 -4.80 -8.90 39.43
CA MET A 711 -3.58 -9.60 39.87
C MET A 711 -3.84 -10.72 40.90
N HIS A 712 -4.88 -10.56 41.74
CA HIS A 712 -5.22 -11.49 42.83
C HIS A 712 -6.52 -12.26 42.60
N SER A 713 -7.11 -12.23 41.39
CA SER A 713 -8.38 -12.91 41.13
C SER A 713 -8.28 -14.43 41.04
N GLY A 714 -7.08 -14.99 40.85
CA GLY A 714 -6.86 -16.41 40.53
C GLY A 714 -7.17 -16.78 39.07
N ASP A 715 -7.76 -15.86 38.32
CA ASP A 715 -8.00 -15.94 36.88
C ASP A 715 -6.71 -15.65 36.11
N LEU A 716 -6.52 -16.21 34.91
CA LEU A 716 -5.37 -15.92 34.04
C LEU A 716 -5.67 -14.83 32.99
N ARG A 717 -6.90 -14.32 32.92
CA ARG A 717 -7.27 -13.18 32.08
C ARG A 717 -6.64 -11.85 32.53
N PHE A 718 -6.51 -10.92 31.57
CA PHE A 718 -5.93 -9.59 31.73
C PHE A 718 -6.98 -8.48 31.58
N SER A 719 -6.75 -7.32 32.20
CA SER A 719 -7.53 -6.09 32.00
C SER A 719 -6.61 -4.89 32.19
N LEU A 720 -6.59 -4.00 31.20
CA LEU A 720 -5.71 -2.84 31.12
C LEU A 720 -6.46 -1.52 30.94
N SER A 721 -7.75 -1.57 30.55
CA SER A 721 -8.58 -0.38 30.38
C SER A 721 -8.67 0.49 31.65
N GLY A 722 -8.77 -0.14 32.83
CA GLY A 722 -8.75 0.54 34.13
C GLY A 722 -7.40 1.18 34.46
N LEU A 723 -6.29 0.55 34.07
CA LEU A 723 -4.94 1.09 34.24
C LEU A 723 -4.75 2.34 33.37
N LYS A 724 -5.13 2.27 32.08
CA LYS A 724 -5.14 3.44 31.18
C LYS A 724 -5.94 4.60 31.78
N THR A 725 -7.13 4.31 32.29
CA THR A 725 -8.01 5.33 32.88
C THR A 725 -7.35 5.99 34.09
N ALA A 726 -6.71 5.21 34.96
CA ALA A 726 -5.95 5.74 36.10
C ALA A 726 -4.79 6.67 35.67
N VAL A 727 -4.06 6.31 34.61
CA VAL A 727 -3.00 7.17 34.04
C VAL A 727 -3.57 8.48 33.50
N VAL A 728 -4.64 8.42 32.69
CA VAL A 728 -5.28 9.63 32.14
C VAL A 728 -5.86 10.51 33.25
N THR A 729 -6.49 9.93 34.27
CA THR A 729 -7.00 10.67 35.42
C THR A 729 -5.86 11.34 36.19
N TYR A 730 -4.73 10.66 36.40
CA TYR A 730 -3.56 11.25 37.03
C TYR A 730 -3.05 12.46 36.24
N ILE A 731 -2.85 12.30 34.92
CA ILE A 731 -2.42 13.37 34.02
C ILE A 731 -3.35 14.59 34.11
N ASN A 732 -4.65 14.36 34.07
CA ASN A 732 -5.65 15.44 34.12
C ASN A 732 -5.66 16.16 35.47
N ASN A 733 -5.49 15.42 36.57
CA ASN A 733 -5.46 16.00 37.93
C ASN A 733 -4.19 16.85 38.15
N GLU A 734 -3.04 16.39 37.68
CA GLU A 734 -1.79 17.16 37.75
C GLU A 734 -1.90 18.46 36.93
N ARG A 735 -2.41 18.36 35.69
CA ARG A 735 -2.67 19.54 34.83
C ARG A 735 -3.66 20.52 35.47
N ALA A 736 -4.78 20.01 36.00
CA ALA A 736 -5.78 20.83 36.67
C ALA A 736 -5.24 21.52 37.94
N ALA A 737 -4.26 20.89 38.59
CA ALA A 737 -3.56 21.46 39.73
C ALA A 737 -2.39 22.38 39.35
N GLY A 738 -2.16 22.63 38.05
CA GLY A 738 -1.08 23.48 37.55
C GLY A 738 0.32 22.91 37.77
N ARG A 739 0.45 21.60 38.00
CA ARG A 739 1.75 20.91 38.18
C ARG A 739 2.27 20.38 36.85
N GLU A 740 3.58 20.46 36.68
CA GLU A 740 4.27 19.89 35.53
C GLU A 740 4.28 18.36 35.64
N LEU A 741 4.09 17.67 34.51
CA LEU A 741 4.05 16.22 34.48
C LEU A 741 5.48 15.67 34.49
N ASN A 742 5.81 14.82 35.48
CA ASN A 742 7.02 14.00 35.40
C ASN A 742 6.78 12.81 34.48
N ILE A 743 6.98 13.02 33.16
CA ILE A 743 6.77 12.01 32.13
C ILE A 743 7.55 10.72 32.40
N PRO A 744 8.87 10.76 32.71
CA PRO A 744 9.62 9.57 33.09
C PRO A 744 8.97 8.73 34.20
N ASP A 745 8.55 9.36 35.30
CA ASP A 745 7.94 8.67 36.45
C ASP A 745 6.57 8.05 36.09
N ILE A 746 5.77 8.75 35.28
CA ILE A 746 4.49 8.23 34.77
C ILE A 746 4.73 6.99 33.91
N CYS A 747 5.66 7.08 32.95
CA CYS A 747 6.02 5.97 32.06
C CYS A 747 6.58 4.78 32.84
N ALA A 748 7.48 5.01 33.79
CA ALA A 748 8.08 3.96 34.63
C ALA A 748 7.04 3.26 35.50
N SER A 749 6.18 4.04 36.19
CA SER A 749 5.14 3.51 37.06
C SER A 749 4.07 2.74 36.29
N PHE A 750 3.69 3.22 35.10
CA PHE A 750 2.75 2.53 34.20
C PHE A 750 3.34 1.21 33.68
N GLN A 751 4.57 1.25 33.14
CA GLN A 751 5.25 0.07 32.63
C GLN A 751 5.41 -0.99 33.73
N GLN A 752 5.77 -0.58 34.95
CA GLN A 752 5.90 -1.50 36.08
C GLN A 752 4.57 -2.16 36.44
N ALA A 753 3.46 -1.40 36.44
CA ALA A 753 2.13 -1.97 36.70
C ALA A 753 1.72 -3.05 35.69
N VAL A 754 2.04 -2.85 34.40
CA VAL A 754 1.82 -3.87 33.37
C VAL A 754 2.69 -5.10 33.62
N VAL A 755 4.00 -4.91 33.82
CA VAL A 755 4.97 -6.01 34.01
C VAL A 755 4.59 -6.85 35.24
N ASP A 756 4.20 -6.23 36.36
CA ASP A 756 3.81 -6.94 37.58
C ASP A 756 2.67 -7.94 37.32
N VAL A 757 1.64 -7.53 36.57
CA VAL A 757 0.51 -8.38 36.22
C VAL A 757 0.94 -9.52 35.29
N GLN A 758 1.72 -9.22 34.25
CA GLN A 758 2.25 -10.23 33.32
C GLN A 758 3.01 -11.34 34.06
N ILE A 759 3.94 -10.96 34.94
CA ILE A 759 4.77 -11.90 35.70
C ILE A 759 3.95 -12.75 36.66
N LYS A 760 2.96 -12.14 37.34
CA LYS A 760 2.10 -12.89 38.26
C LYS A 760 1.30 -13.97 37.53
N LYS A 761 0.70 -13.61 36.39
CA LYS A 761 -0.15 -14.50 35.60
C LYS A 761 0.67 -15.61 34.95
N ALA A 762 1.85 -15.27 34.41
CA ALA A 762 2.80 -16.26 33.87
C ALA A 762 3.27 -17.26 34.95
N THR A 763 3.59 -16.78 36.16
CA THR A 763 3.96 -17.65 37.29
C THR A 763 2.84 -18.63 37.64
N ASP A 764 1.58 -18.18 37.65
CA ASP A 764 0.44 -19.02 37.95
C ASP A 764 0.17 -20.04 36.84
N ALA A 765 0.28 -19.64 35.57
CA ALA A 765 0.15 -20.52 34.41
C ALA A 765 1.20 -21.65 34.40
N LEU A 766 2.47 -21.34 34.68
CA LEU A 766 3.53 -22.35 34.80
C LEU A 766 3.25 -23.34 35.94
N LYS A 767 2.70 -22.89 37.05
CA LYS A 767 2.31 -23.77 38.17
C LYS A 767 1.12 -24.66 37.83
N GLN A 768 0.12 -24.13 37.11
CA GLN A 768 -1.07 -24.89 36.71
C GLN A 768 -0.75 -25.97 35.68
N THR A 769 0.10 -25.66 34.70
CA THR A 769 0.45 -26.57 33.59
C THR A 769 1.59 -27.52 33.92
N GLY A 770 2.51 -27.12 34.82
CA GLY A 770 3.72 -27.87 35.12
C GLY A 770 4.80 -27.80 34.03
N ALA A 771 4.64 -26.93 33.02
CA ALA A 771 5.59 -26.78 31.92
C ALA A 771 6.99 -26.38 32.44
N LYS A 772 8.03 -26.90 31.77
CA LYS A 772 9.44 -26.64 32.09
C LYS A 772 10.08 -25.57 31.21
N THR A 773 9.34 -25.09 30.23
CA THR A 773 9.75 -24.02 29.31
C THR A 773 8.71 -22.91 29.34
N PHE A 774 9.19 -21.67 29.37
CA PHE A 774 8.40 -20.46 29.24
C PHE A 774 8.91 -19.65 28.05
N CYS A 775 8.01 -19.17 27.21
CA CYS A 775 8.37 -18.38 26.04
C CYS A 775 7.69 -17.02 26.07
N LEU A 776 8.33 -16.04 25.43
CA LEU A 776 7.78 -14.72 25.16
C LEU A 776 7.56 -14.56 23.65
N GLY A 777 6.51 -13.90 23.22
CA GLY A 777 6.25 -13.60 21.80
C GLY A 777 5.46 -12.31 21.61
N GLY A 778 5.34 -11.82 20.38
CA GLY A 778 4.67 -10.56 20.04
C GLY A 778 5.55 -9.32 20.18
N GLY A 779 5.16 -8.20 19.54
CA GLY A 779 5.98 -6.98 19.47
C GLY A 779 6.40 -6.37 20.82
N VAL A 780 5.59 -6.53 21.89
CA VAL A 780 5.95 -6.04 23.23
C VAL A 780 7.05 -6.90 23.86
N ALA A 781 7.37 -8.06 23.29
CA ALA A 781 8.54 -8.86 23.67
C ALA A 781 9.85 -8.08 23.54
N ALA A 782 9.92 -7.04 22.72
CA ALA A 782 11.09 -6.17 22.63
C ALA A 782 11.32 -5.29 23.88
N ASN A 783 10.35 -5.22 24.80
CA ASN A 783 10.45 -4.39 25.99
C ASN A 783 11.53 -4.91 26.97
N PRO A 784 12.60 -4.14 27.26
CA PRO A 784 13.73 -4.60 28.07
C PRO A 784 13.34 -4.89 29.52
N ARG A 785 12.42 -4.11 30.10
CA ARG A 785 11.95 -4.31 31.48
C ARG A 785 11.16 -5.61 31.62
N LEU A 786 10.32 -5.92 30.62
CA LEU A 786 9.55 -7.16 30.58
C LEU A 786 10.47 -8.39 30.42
N ARG A 787 11.44 -8.33 29.50
CA ARG A 787 12.44 -9.39 29.32
C ARG A 787 13.18 -9.69 30.62
N GLN A 788 13.72 -8.66 31.26
CA GLN A 788 14.45 -8.78 32.53
C GLN A 788 13.57 -9.38 33.64
N ALA A 789 12.30 -8.97 33.72
CA ALA A 789 11.39 -9.49 34.72
C ALA A 789 11.08 -10.98 34.49
N TYR A 790 10.94 -11.42 33.22
CA TYR A 790 10.76 -12.82 32.89
C TYR A 790 12.01 -13.67 33.13
N GLU A 791 13.21 -13.15 32.88
CA GLU A 791 14.47 -13.79 33.24
C GLU A 791 14.51 -14.10 34.74
N GLN A 792 14.28 -13.09 35.59
CA GLN A 792 14.25 -13.23 37.05
C GLN A 792 13.16 -14.21 37.52
N MET A 793 11.98 -14.17 36.88
CA MET A 793 10.90 -15.10 37.19
C MET A 793 11.29 -16.54 36.88
N CYS A 794 11.86 -16.80 35.69
CA CYS A 794 12.22 -18.13 35.24
C CYS A 794 13.39 -18.71 36.02
N GLU A 795 14.41 -17.90 36.33
CA GLU A 795 15.52 -18.29 37.23
C GLU A 795 15.00 -18.75 38.59
N ARG A 796 14.10 -17.96 39.20
CA ARG A 796 13.51 -18.29 40.50
C ARG A 796 12.67 -19.57 40.48
N LEU A 797 12.04 -19.89 39.35
CA LEU A 797 11.19 -21.08 39.20
C LEU A 797 11.96 -22.31 38.68
N GLY A 798 13.21 -22.15 38.22
CA GLY A 798 13.97 -23.23 37.58
C GLY A 798 13.35 -23.66 36.25
N VAL A 799 12.82 -22.73 35.48
CA VAL A 799 12.16 -22.94 34.17
C VAL A 799 13.07 -22.39 33.07
N ARG A 800 13.16 -23.08 31.92
CA ARG A 800 13.90 -22.61 30.74
C ARG A 800 13.14 -21.44 30.12
N LEU A 801 13.76 -20.26 30.03
CA LEU A 801 13.21 -19.12 29.30
C LEU A 801 13.70 -19.15 27.84
N ILE A 802 12.79 -18.90 26.90
CA ILE A 802 13.10 -18.69 25.49
C ILE A 802 12.45 -17.37 25.06
N MET A 803 13.20 -16.56 24.33
CA MET A 803 12.73 -15.28 23.79
C MET A 803 13.21 -15.15 22.35
N PRO A 804 12.40 -14.59 21.44
CA PRO A 804 12.83 -14.34 20.08
C PRO A 804 13.96 -13.29 20.07
N PRO A 805 14.82 -13.30 19.03
CA PRO A 805 15.71 -12.18 18.78
C PRO A 805 14.88 -10.91 18.59
N LEU A 806 15.48 -9.73 18.84
CA LEU A 806 14.73 -8.47 18.78
C LEU A 806 14.09 -8.23 17.41
N SER A 807 14.78 -8.62 16.34
CA SER A 807 14.27 -8.47 14.97
C SER A 807 13.04 -9.34 14.68
N ALA A 808 12.89 -10.47 15.37
CA ALA A 808 11.73 -11.36 15.24
C ALA A 808 10.64 -11.14 16.32
N CYS A 809 10.70 -10.04 17.09
CA CYS A 809 9.60 -9.71 18.02
C CYS A 809 8.39 -9.13 17.28
N GLY A 810 8.65 -8.28 16.30
CA GLY A 810 7.62 -7.63 15.48
C GLY A 810 7.05 -8.56 14.42
N ASP A 811 6.11 -8.06 13.63
CA ASP A 811 5.50 -8.83 12.56
C ASP A 811 6.53 -9.01 11.41
N ASN A 812 6.79 -10.26 11.07
CA ASN A 812 7.76 -10.66 10.05
C ASN A 812 7.24 -11.92 9.33
N ALA A 813 7.76 -12.22 8.15
CA ALA A 813 7.35 -13.41 7.42
C ALA A 813 8.19 -14.64 7.78
N GLY A 814 9.37 -14.48 8.40
CA GLY A 814 10.19 -15.60 8.85
C GLY A 814 9.44 -16.52 9.82
N MET A 815 8.69 -15.94 10.76
CA MET A 815 7.85 -16.68 11.69
C MET A 815 6.71 -17.44 11.00
N ILE A 816 6.19 -16.89 9.90
CA ILE A 816 5.13 -17.50 9.09
C ILE A 816 5.69 -18.66 8.25
N ALA A 817 6.90 -18.49 7.69
CA ALA A 817 7.59 -19.50 6.91
C ALA A 817 7.85 -20.78 7.72
N LEU A 818 8.27 -20.64 8.98
CA LEU A 818 8.52 -21.79 9.85
C LEU A 818 7.24 -22.58 10.17
N VAL A 819 6.10 -21.91 10.37
CA VAL A 819 4.80 -22.61 10.53
C VAL A 819 4.43 -23.31 9.23
N ALA A 820 4.61 -22.64 8.09
CA ALA A 820 4.29 -23.18 6.78
C ALA A 820 5.09 -24.44 6.47
N LEU A 821 6.36 -24.53 6.89
CA LEU A 821 7.18 -25.73 6.72
C LEU A 821 6.57 -26.95 7.43
N ASP A 822 6.13 -26.78 8.68
CA ASP A 822 5.47 -27.84 9.44
C ASP A 822 4.11 -28.21 8.81
N ARG A 823 3.37 -27.23 8.27
CA ARG A 823 2.11 -27.48 7.53
C ARG A 823 2.32 -28.21 6.22
N TYR A 824 3.39 -27.87 5.49
CA TYR A 824 3.77 -28.57 4.27
C TYR A 824 4.11 -30.03 4.53
N ALA A 825 4.90 -30.30 5.58
CA ALA A 825 5.23 -31.67 5.99
C ALA A 825 4.00 -32.50 6.40
N GLN A 826 2.93 -31.83 6.83
CA GLN A 826 1.64 -32.43 7.19
C GLN A 826 0.65 -32.51 6.01
N GLU A 827 1.03 -32.04 4.82
CA GLU A 827 0.15 -31.90 3.63
C GLU A 827 -1.14 -31.10 3.90
N ARG A 828 -1.04 -30.06 4.74
CA ARG A 828 -2.18 -29.22 5.13
C ARG A 828 -2.22 -27.97 4.27
N PHE A 829 -2.97 -28.05 3.18
CA PHE A 829 -3.08 -26.99 2.17
C PHE A 829 -4.49 -26.41 2.12
N PHE A 830 -4.59 -25.14 1.76
CA PHE A 830 -5.84 -24.43 1.53
C PHE A 830 -6.29 -24.59 0.08
N GLY A 831 -7.61 -24.57 -0.15
CA GLY A 831 -8.18 -24.46 -1.47
C GLY A 831 -8.11 -23.03 -2.02
N LEU A 832 -8.38 -22.88 -3.33
CA LEU A 832 -8.46 -21.57 -3.98
C LEU A 832 -9.67 -20.74 -3.51
N ASP A 833 -10.63 -21.38 -2.84
CA ASP A 833 -11.81 -20.78 -2.23
C ASP A 833 -11.58 -20.26 -0.81
N ALA A 834 -10.36 -20.36 -0.28
CA ALA A 834 -10.01 -19.85 1.03
C ALA A 834 -10.14 -18.31 1.14
N ASP A 835 -10.53 -17.85 2.33
CA ASP A 835 -10.76 -16.44 2.64
C ASP A 835 -9.87 -15.95 3.80
N ALA A 836 -9.82 -14.63 3.97
CA ALA A 836 -9.19 -13.98 5.12
C ALA A 836 -10.19 -13.80 6.26
N TYR A 837 -9.74 -14.00 7.51
CA TYR A 837 -10.58 -13.80 8.69
C TYR A 837 -9.97 -12.75 9.62
N ALA A 838 -10.75 -11.71 9.92
CA ALA A 838 -10.33 -10.67 10.86
C ALA A 838 -10.07 -11.24 12.28
N HIS A 839 -10.84 -12.28 12.63
CA HIS A 839 -10.78 -12.95 13.91
C HIS A 839 -10.73 -14.46 13.67
N ALA A 840 -9.79 -15.12 14.33
CA ALA A 840 -9.70 -16.56 14.46
C ALA A 840 -9.11 -16.84 15.85
N ASN A 841 -9.61 -17.88 16.52
CA ASN A 841 -9.06 -18.29 17.81
C ASN A 841 -7.86 -19.22 17.55
N LEU A 842 -6.76 -19.00 18.27
CA LEU A 842 -5.56 -19.83 18.15
C LEU A 842 -5.79 -21.30 18.51
N ASP A 843 -6.78 -21.57 19.37
CA ASP A 843 -7.13 -22.91 19.86
C ASP A 843 -8.06 -23.66 18.90
N GLU A 844 -8.62 -22.98 17.90
CA GLU A 844 -9.47 -23.65 16.91
C GLU A 844 -8.60 -24.58 16.07
N PRO A 845 -9.06 -25.84 15.84
CA PRO A 845 -8.35 -26.75 14.97
C PRO A 845 -8.15 -26.09 13.62
N TYR A 846 -6.88 -26.05 13.22
CA TYR A 846 -6.42 -25.58 11.93
C TYR A 846 -7.13 -26.32 10.79
#